data_AF-A0A4Y6V8Q3-F1
#
_entry.id   AF-A0A4Y6V8Q3-F1
#
_cell.length_a   1.000
_cell.length_b   1.000
_cell.length_c   1.000
_cell.angle_alpha   90.00
_cell.angle_beta   90.00
_cell.angle_gamma   90.00
#
_symmetry.space_group_name_H-M   'P 1'
#
loop_
_entity.id
_entity.type
_entity.pdbx_description
1 polymer ?
#
loop_
_entity_poly.entity_id
_entity_poly.type
_entity_poly.pdbx_seq_one_letter_code
_entity_poly.pdbx_strand_id
1 'polypeptide(L)'
;MTTYYVSSGVLQQGQVAAGDTEVVLSGGTFQATRYNDPSVLSSIAGTVVLSNGGTLSGGMVISGGAVSAASAGHLAGNIQVSSGGSVSGGYADSLTVNSGGIVSGTSVSSGGYIDLKIGASASTLDIKSGGWANLSSGVHLGGSTIEAGGTIYVVSGGYFYGGNNIYGTATATGSGSVLNGYVMSGGVEIAQNGAEIYWNTVNAGGTAIVSSGGLLYLGGVNSGGTAIVSSGGTVSNYNVYSGGNLNVISGGVISGSVYLSGTASATIPATAGGTIVLNGDATTLTISGTSNPSTVISGFTGSSSTASDVIKLANIQKANVTSVTYPDADHVTITSKDGTSITLNILGVKSLGYTLAADTSGALLYEVCFLENAQIATPTGSKAIQDIVLGDEVVTYHDGSAKTDTVCWAGKASCVVRTDLPDDEAGYPVVISKNALADGHPYEDLRITAEHCLFFDGRFIPARMLVNGMSIYYDKNCTAYEYFHIETREHSIVNANGILTESYLDTGNRHHFTQQGNVFQLGSNDKKWSENGAATLTTDRDKVEPIFNALKNRAVSMNIQTRTAPLDVEHEHNISLISNTGLSILPARSSNGRYIFMVPSTVQSVRIVTNASRPYDTIGPFIDDRRLLGVLIGDITLYHSNVTAHISTHLQEVDLPGWHALEGKDYRWTNGDATLDLPAHEREEIGILAIHVKSSVPYLKHSTPPTIANQTKSA
;
A
#
# COMPACT_ATOMS: atom_id res chain seq x y z
N MET A 1 -60.95 18.27 13.74
CA MET A 1 -59.51 18.34 14.04
C MET A 1 -59.36 18.01 15.50
N THR A 2 -59.15 16.73 15.76
CA THR A 2 -59.02 16.18 17.11
C THR A 2 -57.58 15.74 17.29
N THR A 3 -56.98 16.05 18.44
CA THR A 3 -55.63 15.62 18.79
C THR A 3 -55.71 14.53 19.85
N TYR A 4 -55.12 13.38 19.55
CA TYR A 4 -55.01 12.23 20.43
C TYR A 4 -53.54 12.08 20.88
N TYR A 5 -53.34 11.46 22.05
CA TYR A 5 -52.03 11.27 22.64
C TYR A 5 -51.83 9.81 23.05
N VAL A 6 -50.76 9.18 22.53
CA VAL A 6 -50.25 7.90 23.03
C VAL A 6 -49.09 8.19 23.97
N SER A 7 -49.38 8.26 25.27
CA SER A 7 -48.40 8.62 26.29
C SER A 7 -47.53 7.44 26.75
N SER A 8 -48.02 6.20 26.62
CA SER A 8 -47.29 4.95 26.89
C SER A 8 -48.07 3.74 26.36
N GLY A 9 -47.39 2.62 26.12
CA GLY A 9 -48.02 1.37 25.66
C GLY A 9 -48.39 1.39 24.17
N VAL A 10 -49.20 0.44 23.72
CA VAL A 10 -49.52 0.25 22.30
C VAL A 10 -50.98 0.62 22.01
N LEU A 11 -51.21 1.57 21.11
CA LEU A 11 -52.53 1.85 20.54
C LEU A 11 -52.74 0.96 19.31
N GLN A 12 -53.50 -0.13 19.48
CA GLN A 12 -53.73 -1.17 18.47
C GLN A 12 -55.07 -0.98 17.74
N GLN A 13 -55.14 -0.07 16.77
CA GLN A 13 -56.16 0.05 15.68
C GLN A 13 -56.14 1.44 15.01
N GLY A 14 -54.95 2.01 14.83
CA GLY A 14 -54.82 3.40 14.43
C GLY A 14 -55.05 3.67 12.94
N GLN A 15 -56.27 3.99 12.53
CA GLN A 15 -56.45 4.88 11.36
C GLN A 15 -56.40 6.32 11.86
N VAL A 16 -55.71 7.19 11.12
CA VAL A 16 -55.77 8.63 11.38
C VAL A 16 -56.62 9.26 10.30
N ALA A 17 -57.80 9.75 10.67
CA ALA A 17 -58.71 10.40 9.74
C ALA A 17 -58.15 11.76 9.29
N ALA A 18 -58.60 12.22 8.12
CA ALA A 18 -58.19 13.51 7.58
C ALA A 18 -58.51 14.65 8.57
N GLY A 19 -57.50 15.47 8.85
CA GLY A 19 -57.61 16.59 9.78
C GLY A 19 -57.46 16.22 11.26
N ASP A 20 -57.28 14.95 11.63
CA ASP A 20 -56.92 14.56 13.00
C ASP A 20 -55.40 14.47 13.17
N THR A 21 -54.94 14.48 14.42
CA THR A 21 -53.52 14.39 14.78
C THR A 21 -53.32 13.38 15.90
N GLU A 22 -52.41 12.43 15.70
CA GLU A 22 -51.95 11.51 16.74
C GLU A 22 -50.56 11.91 17.21
N VAL A 23 -50.38 12.21 18.50
CA VAL A 23 -49.08 12.53 19.09
C VAL A 23 -48.59 11.34 19.91
N VAL A 24 -47.51 10.71 19.46
CA VAL A 24 -46.90 9.56 20.13
C VAL A 24 -45.72 10.06 20.95
N LEU A 25 -45.84 9.97 22.27
CA LEU A 25 -44.80 10.37 23.21
C LEU A 25 -43.81 9.23 23.46
N SER A 26 -42.75 9.52 24.21
CA SER A 26 -41.72 8.54 24.56
C SER A 26 -42.32 7.31 25.25
N GLY A 27 -41.99 6.11 24.76
CA GLY A 27 -42.52 4.83 25.28
C GLY A 27 -43.94 4.49 24.80
N GLY A 28 -44.55 5.35 23.96
CA GLY A 28 -45.78 5.07 23.24
C GLY A 28 -45.52 4.41 21.88
N THR A 29 -46.42 3.54 21.44
CA THR A 29 -46.42 2.95 20.11
C THR A 29 -47.80 3.09 19.48
N PHE A 30 -47.87 3.74 18.32
CA PHE A 30 -49.05 3.75 17.47
C PHE A 30 -48.96 2.63 16.44
N GLN A 31 -49.80 1.61 16.56
CA GLN A 31 -49.82 0.50 15.61
C GLN A 31 -50.87 0.74 14.53
N ALA A 32 -50.42 1.15 13.35
CA ALA A 32 -51.25 1.43 12.18
C ALA A 32 -51.32 0.20 11.25
N THR A 33 -51.64 -0.94 11.83
CA THR A 33 -51.93 -2.20 11.11
C THR A 33 -53.27 -2.76 11.56
N ARG A 34 -53.83 -3.70 10.82
CA ARG A 34 -55.02 -4.41 11.29
C ARG A 34 -54.69 -5.27 12.51
N TYR A 35 -55.55 -5.21 13.51
CA TYR A 35 -55.38 -5.91 14.80
C TYR A 35 -55.14 -7.42 14.65
N ASN A 36 -55.88 -8.09 13.76
CA ASN A 36 -55.78 -9.53 13.54
C ASN A 36 -54.81 -9.94 12.43
N ASP A 37 -54.27 -8.98 11.68
CA ASP A 37 -53.35 -9.24 10.57
C ASP A 37 -52.38 -8.06 10.40
N PRO A 38 -51.24 -8.08 11.10
CA PRO A 38 -50.23 -7.04 11.02
C PRO A 38 -49.63 -6.84 9.62
N SER A 39 -49.86 -7.76 8.68
CA SER A 39 -49.44 -7.59 7.28
C SER A 39 -50.30 -6.58 6.52
N VAL A 40 -51.51 -6.28 7.01
CA VAL A 40 -52.43 -5.33 6.40
C VAL A 40 -52.27 -3.95 7.04
N LEU A 41 -51.81 -2.98 6.25
CA LEU A 41 -51.57 -1.61 6.68
C LEU A 41 -52.88 -0.82 6.83
N SER A 42 -52.98 -0.02 7.88
CA SER A 42 -54.07 0.94 8.09
C SER A 42 -53.72 2.30 7.47
N SER A 43 -54.73 3.01 6.97
CA SER A 43 -54.55 4.31 6.34
C SER A 43 -54.30 5.44 7.36
N ILE A 44 -53.32 6.29 7.05
CA ILE A 44 -53.02 7.54 7.75
C ILE A 44 -53.32 8.68 6.77
N ALA A 45 -54.48 9.32 6.94
CA ALA A 45 -54.95 10.46 6.15
C ALA A 45 -54.83 11.81 6.89
N GLY A 46 -54.58 11.77 8.21
CA GLY A 46 -54.23 12.93 9.03
C GLY A 46 -52.75 12.92 9.44
N THR A 47 -52.42 13.54 10.57
CA THR A 47 -51.03 13.74 11.00
C THR A 47 -50.65 12.77 12.13
N VAL A 48 -49.47 12.16 12.05
CA VAL A 48 -48.81 11.47 13.17
C VAL A 48 -47.56 12.25 13.55
N VAL A 49 -47.41 12.60 14.82
CA VAL A 49 -46.23 13.28 15.36
C VAL A 49 -45.53 12.35 16.34
N LEU A 50 -44.29 11.96 16.06
CA LEU A 50 -43.48 11.13 16.96
C LEU A 50 -42.50 11.99 17.73
N SER A 51 -42.60 11.96 19.05
CA SER A 51 -41.56 12.51 19.95
C SER A 51 -40.36 11.56 20.01
N ASN A 52 -39.27 12.00 20.64
CA ASN A 52 -38.12 11.13 20.90
C ASN A 52 -38.56 9.91 21.74
N GLY A 53 -38.29 8.71 21.23
CA GLY A 53 -38.70 7.42 21.81
C GLY A 53 -40.16 7.03 21.56
N GLY A 54 -40.91 7.79 20.75
CA GLY A 54 -42.23 7.40 20.25
C GLY A 54 -42.12 6.58 18.98
N THR A 55 -43.00 5.58 18.81
CA THR A 55 -42.95 4.62 17.70
C THR A 55 -44.23 4.64 16.87
N LEU A 56 -44.10 4.75 15.55
CA LEU A 56 -45.12 4.33 14.58
C LEU A 56 -44.77 2.91 14.13
N SER A 57 -45.70 1.97 14.25
CA SER A 57 -45.53 0.60 13.77
C SER A 57 -46.46 0.32 12.59
N GLY A 58 -45.87 0.28 11.39
CA GLY A 58 -46.57 0.10 10.11
C GLY A 58 -47.44 1.30 9.71
N GLY A 59 -48.08 1.20 8.54
CA GLY A 59 -49.12 2.13 8.10
C GLY A 59 -48.98 2.57 6.65
N MET A 60 -50.09 3.00 6.05
CA MET A 60 -50.12 3.59 4.71
C MET A 60 -50.45 5.08 4.80
N VAL A 61 -49.44 5.93 4.63
CA VAL A 61 -49.60 7.39 4.57
C VAL A 61 -50.15 7.75 3.20
N ILE A 62 -51.42 8.19 3.15
CA ILE A 62 -52.13 8.51 1.92
C ILE A 62 -52.26 10.01 1.72
N SER A 63 -52.90 10.43 0.63
CA SER A 63 -53.11 11.84 0.30
C SER A 63 -53.65 12.66 1.48
N GLY A 64 -52.95 13.74 1.83
CA GLY A 64 -53.27 14.61 2.97
C GLY A 64 -52.71 14.14 4.32
N GLY A 65 -52.20 12.90 4.38
CA GLY A 65 -51.55 12.33 5.55
C GLY A 65 -50.08 12.75 5.68
N ALA A 66 -49.63 12.93 6.93
CA ALA A 66 -48.27 13.30 7.24
C ALA A 66 -47.75 12.56 8.48
N VAL A 67 -46.50 12.10 8.43
CA VAL A 67 -45.77 11.64 9.61
C VAL A 67 -44.59 12.58 9.84
N SER A 68 -44.50 13.17 11.03
CA SER A 68 -43.39 14.02 11.44
C SER A 68 -42.76 13.43 12.69
N ALA A 69 -41.54 12.95 12.57
CA ALA A 69 -40.81 12.28 13.63
C ALA A 69 -39.61 13.13 14.09
N ALA A 70 -39.46 13.29 15.40
CA ALA A 70 -38.25 13.80 16.00
C ALA A 70 -37.04 12.89 15.67
N SER A 71 -35.81 13.35 15.90
CA SER A 71 -34.60 12.61 15.52
C SER A 71 -34.52 11.20 16.11
N ALA A 72 -35.07 10.99 17.31
CA ALA A 72 -35.19 9.68 17.94
C ALA A 72 -36.62 9.11 17.91
N GLY A 73 -37.47 9.54 16.98
CA GLY A 73 -38.76 8.90 16.70
C GLY A 73 -38.58 7.69 15.79
N HIS A 74 -39.24 6.58 16.11
CA HIS A 74 -39.07 5.30 15.42
C HIS A 74 -40.20 5.04 14.43
N LEU A 75 -39.83 4.85 13.16
CA LEU A 75 -40.69 4.36 12.09
C LEU A 75 -40.46 2.85 11.94
N ALA A 76 -41.11 2.07 12.80
CA ALA A 76 -40.98 0.63 12.90
C ALA A 76 -41.93 -0.12 11.95
N GLY A 77 -41.53 -1.32 11.52
CA GLY A 77 -42.32 -2.13 10.60
C GLY A 77 -42.46 -1.50 9.20
N ASN A 78 -43.31 -2.10 8.37
CA ASN A 78 -43.49 -1.67 6.97
C ASN A 78 -44.42 -0.44 6.87
N ILE A 79 -43.84 0.72 6.53
CA ILE A 79 -44.59 1.95 6.27
C ILE A 79 -44.58 2.22 4.76
N GLN A 80 -45.75 2.54 4.20
CA GLN A 80 -45.90 2.92 2.81
C GLN A 80 -46.35 4.37 2.68
N VAL A 81 -45.66 5.14 1.84
CA VAL A 81 -46.03 6.53 1.51
C VAL A 81 -46.60 6.54 0.11
N SER A 82 -47.90 6.78 0.01
CA SER A 82 -48.64 6.86 -1.25
C SER A 82 -48.68 8.29 -1.78
N SER A 83 -49.21 8.46 -2.99
CA SER A 83 -49.33 9.77 -3.63
C SER A 83 -50.01 10.81 -2.72
N GLY A 84 -49.34 11.94 -2.52
CA GLY A 84 -49.78 13.03 -1.66
C GLY A 84 -49.61 12.80 -0.15
N GLY A 85 -49.03 11.66 0.26
CA GLY A 85 -48.60 11.40 1.63
C GLY A 85 -47.15 11.83 1.86
N SER A 86 -46.80 12.12 3.13
CA SER A 86 -45.45 12.57 3.49
C SER A 86 -44.92 11.94 4.78
N VAL A 87 -43.62 11.67 4.80
CA VAL A 87 -42.87 11.27 6.01
C VAL A 87 -41.67 12.19 6.16
N SER A 88 -41.42 12.67 7.38
CA SER A 88 -40.30 13.55 7.68
C SER A 88 -39.64 13.18 9.02
N GLY A 89 -38.31 13.17 9.05
CA GLY A 89 -37.53 12.88 10.26
C GLY A 89 -37.57 11.40 10.70
N GLY A 90 -37.10 11.16 11.92
CA GLY A 90 -37.06 9.83 12.56
C GLY A 90 -36.04 8.86 11.97
N TYR A 91 -36.02 7.65 12.54
CA TYR A 91 -35.27 6.50 12.02
C TYR A 91 -36.22 5.39 11.58
N ALA A 92 -36.04 4.88 10.36
CA ALA A 92 -36.92 3.92 9.70
C ALA A 92 -36.28 2.54 9.52
N ASP A 93 -37.04 1.51 9.88
CA ASP A 93 -36.68 0.11 9.63
C ASP A 93 -37.13 -0.34 8.24
N SER A 94 -38.34 0.04 7.80
CA SER A 94 -38.85 -0.31 6.48
C SER A 94 -39.79 0.77 5.96
N LEU A 95 -39.37 1.48 4.91
CA LEU A 95 -40.18 2.53 4.28
C LEU A 95 -40.23 2.33 2.76
N THR A 96 -41.42 2.22 2.19
CA THR A 96 -41.63 2.25 0.74
C THR A 96 -42.30 3.56 0.36
N VAL A 97 -41.66 4.37 -0.48
CA VAL A 97 -42.22 5.61 -1.00
C VAL A 97 -42.65 5.35 -2.44
N ASN A 98 -43.97 5.36 -2.66
CA ASN A 98 -44.58 5.16 -3.97
C ASN A 98 -44.58 6.46 -4.78
N SER A 99 -45.01 6.36 -6.03
CA SER A 99 -45.16 7.53 -6.93
C SER A 99 -46.01 8.63 -6.29
N GLY A 100 -45.47 9.86 -6.26
CA GLY A 100 -46.08 11.03 -5.64
C GLY A 100 -46.01 11.09 -4.10
N GLY A 101 -45.39 10.08 -3.45
CA GLY A 101 -45.08 10.12 -2.02
C GLY A 101 -43.80 10.91 -1.75
N ILE A 102 -43.68 11.47 -0.54
CA ILE A 102 -42.58 12.34 -0.15
C ILE A 102 -41.89 11.81 1.12
N VAL A 103 -40.56 11.74 1.12
CA VAL A 103 -39.75 11.50 2.33
C VAL A 103 -38.63 12.54 2.48
N SER A 104 -38.35 12.99 3.70
CA SER A 104 -37.26 13.95 3.95
C SER A 104 -36.67 13.84 5.35
N GLY A 105 -35.34 13.95 5.47
CA GLY A 105 -34.65 14.00 6.76
C GLY A 105 -34.77 12.71 7.59
N THR A 106 -35.16 11.60 6.97
CA THR A 106 -35.30 10.31 7.65
C THR A 106 -33.97 9.56 7.64
N SER A 107 -33.60 8.99 8.78
CA SER A 107 -32.47 8.07 8.90
C SER A 107 -32.91 6.62 8.62
N VAL A 108 -32.07 5.83 7.97
CA VAL A 108 -32.28 4.38 7.80
C VAL A 108 -31.54 3.65 8.90
N SER A 109 -32.26 2.87 9.70
CA SER A 109 -31.70 2.15 10.84
C SER A 109 -30.78 0.99 10.39
N SER A 110 -30.03 0.42 11.33
CA SER A 110 -29.22 -0.77 11.06
C SER A 110 -30.10 -1.96 10.71
N GLY A 111 -29.83 -2.61 9.57
CA GLY A 111 -30.70 -3.64 8.99
C GLY A 111 -31.98 -3.08 8.35
N GLY A 112 -32.18 -1.76 8.41
CA GLY A 112 -33.33 -1.07 7.84
C GLY A 112 -33.20 -0.81 6.34
N TYR A 113 -34.33 -0.49 5.71
CA TYR A 113 -34.46 -0.32 4.27
C TYR A 113 -35.42 0.81 3.88
N ILE A 114 -35.03 1.64 2.90
CA ILE A 114 -35.94 2.55 2.19
C ILE A 114 -35.98 2.27 0.68
N ASP A 115 -37.18 2.04 0.15
CA ASP A 115 -37.46 1.88 -1.28
C ASP A 115 -38.09 3.15 -1.87
N LEU A 116 -37.34 3.92 -2.64
CA LEU A 116 -37.88 5.06 -3.37
C LEU A 116 -38.28 4.60 -4.78
N LYS A 117 -39.58 4.41 -5.00
CA LYS A 117 -40.15 3.95 -6.27
C LYS A 117 -40.19 5.07 -7.31
N ILE A 118 -40.50 4.68 -8.54
CA ILE A 118 -40.59 5.60 -9.68
C ILE A 118 -41.56 6.74 -9.36
N GLY A 119 -41.07 7.98 -9.48
CA GLY A 119 -41.83 9.20 -9.20
C GLY A 119 -42.01 9.53 -7.70
N ALA A 120 -41.30 8.85 -6.80
CA ALA A 120 -41.18 9.29 -5.41
C ALA A 120 -40.32 10.56 -5.32
N SER A 121 -40.58 11.39 -4.32
CA SER A 121 -39.76 12.57 -4.01
C SER A 121 -39.01 12.36 -2.71
N ALA A 122 -37.70 12.61 -2.74
CA ALA A 122 -36.84 12.61 -1.56
C ALA A 122 -35.95 13.85 -1.55
N SER A 123 -35.43 14.25 -0.39
CA SER A 123 -34.50 15.39 -0.31
C SER A 123 -33.24 15.10 0.47
N THR A 124 -33.34 14.37 1.59
CA THR A 124 -32.22 14.00 2.47
C THR A 124 -32.54 12.69 3.16
N LEU A 125 -31.60 11.76 3.14
CA LEU A 125 -31.65 10.51 3.89
C LEU A 125 -30.28 10.25 4.52
N ASP A 126 -30.26 9.88 5.80
CA ASP A 126 -29.02 9.43 6.45
C ASP A 126 -29.03 7.91 6.55
N ILE A 127 -28.10 7.24 5.87
CA ILE A 127 -28.02 5.78 5.88
C ILE A 127 -27.06 5.37 6.99
N LYS A 128 -27.58 4.81 8.09
CA LYS A 128 -26.76 4.32 9.21
C LYS A 128 -26.06 3.01 8.84
N SER A 129 -25.08 2.63 9.66
CA SER A 129 -24.35 1.37 9.49
C SER A 129 -25.28 0.15 9.39
N GLY A 130 -25.17 -0.62 8.31
CA GLY A 130 -26.02 -1.78 8.00
C GLY A 130 -27.40 -1.44 7.44
N GLY A 131 -27.76 -0.16 7.31
CA GLY A 131 -28.97 0.29 6.62
C GLY A 131 -28.75 0.42 5.12
N TRP A 132 -29.83 0.36 4.33
CA TRP A 132 -29.75 0.57 2.89
C TRP A 132 -30.93 1.29 2.26
N ALA A 133 -30.72 1.93 1.10
CA ALA A 133 -31.77 2.57 0.32
C ALA A 133 -31.66 2.27 -1.18
N ASN A 134 -32.81 2.28 -1.87
CA ASN A 134 -32.91 2.08 -3.32
C ASN A 134 -33.58 3.29 -3.99
N LEU A 135 -32.98 3.83 -5.05
CA LEU A 135 -33.43 5.01 -5.79
C LEU A 135 -33.82 4.59 -7.21
N SER A 136 -35.12 4.61 -7.50
CA SER A 136 -35.67 4.29 -8.82
C SER A 136 -35.67 5.50 -9.77
N SER A 137 -36.08 5.26 -11.02
CA SER A 137 -36.19 6.30 -12.05
C SER A 137 -36.97 7.55 -11.60
N GLY A 138 -36.40 8.72 -11.86
CA GLY A 138 -36.97 10.03 -11.54
C GLY A 138 -36.81 10.47 -10.08
N VAL A 139 -36.23 9.62 -9.23
CA VAL A 139 -35.91 9.98 -7.85
C VAL A 139 -34.62 10.80 -7.82
N HIS A 140 -34.70 11.92 -7.12
CA HIS A 140 -33.63 12.89 -6.93
C HIS A 140 -33.35 12.97 -5.43
N LEU A 141 -32.15 12.59 -4.98
CA LEU A 141 -31.77 12.63 -3.56
C LEU A 141 -30.43 13.34 -3.38
N GLY A 142 -30.36 14.25 -2.39
CA GLY A 142 -29.14 14.99 -2.08
C GLY A 142 -28.90 15.24 -0.59
N GLY A 143 -27.84 15.97 -0.27
CA GLY A 143 -27.48 16.37 1.10
C GLY A 143 -27.44 15.23 2.11
N SER A 144 -27.21 13.99 1.65
CA SER A 144 -27.37 12.77 2.42
C SER A 144 -26.03 12.27 2.96
N THR A 145 -26.03 11.62 4.12
CA THR A 145 -24.82 10.97 4.66
C THR A 145 -24.99 9.46 4.66
N ILE A 146 -24.04 8.75 4.04
CA ILE A 146 -23.94 7.29 4.11
C ILE A 146 -22.83 6.97 5.11
N GLU A 147 -23.19 6.50 6.30
CA GLU A 147 -22.22 6.10 7.32
C GLU A 147 -21.47 4.82 6.91
N ALA A 148 -20.35 4.54 7.59
CA ALA A 148 -19.57 3.32 7.35
C ALA A 148 -20.45 2.06 7.53
N GLY A 149 -20.47 1.21 6.50
CA GLY A 149 -21.33 0.02 6.43
C GLY A 149 -22.78 0.29 5.98
N GLY A 150 -23.18 1.54 5.74
CA GLY A 150 -24.43 1.89 5.07
C GLY A 150 -24.32 1.75 3.55
N THR A 151 -25.43 1.54 2.85
CA THR A 151 -25.44 1.34 1.39
C THR A 151 -26.56 2.09 0.67
N ILE A 152 -26.27 2.68 -0.49
CA ILE A 152 -27.31 3.17 -1.41
C ILE A 152 -27.17 2.54 -2.79
N TYR A 153 -28.30 2.13 -3.36
CA TYR A 153 -28.41 1.65 -4.74
C TYR A 153 -29.19 2.67 -5.57
N VAL A 154 -28.61 3.10 -6.68
CA VAL A 154 -29.24 3.98 -7.66
C VAL A 154 -29.45 3.18 -8.93
N VAL A 155 -30.68 2.86 -9.26
CA VAL A 155 -30.99 2.09 -10.47
C VAL A 155 -31.32 3.04 -11.62
N SER A 156 -31.45 2.47 -12.83
CA SER A 156 -31.74 3.17 -14.09
C SER A 156 -32.65 4.40 -13.93
N GLY A 157 -32.10 5.58 -14.27
CA GLY A 157 -32.78 6.88 -14.20
C GLY A 157 -32.90 7.54 -12.82
N GLY A 158 -32.29 6.98 -11.77
CA GLY A 158 -32.22 7.60 -10.43
C GLY A 158 -31.00 8.52 -10.27
N TYR A 159 -31.09 9.50 -9.36
CA TYR A 159 -30.05 10.51 -9.16
C TYR A 159 -29.73 10.69 -7.68
N PHE A 160 -28.48 10.39 -7.31
CA PHE A 160 -27.92 10.71 -6.00
C PHE A 160 -26.91 11.85 -6.18
N TYR A 161 -27.32 13.09 -5.87
CA TYR A 161 -26.59 14.30 -6.23
C TYR A 161 -26.69 15.40 -5.18
N GLY A 162 -25.77 16.37 -5.20
CA GLY A 162 -25.91 17.59 -4.41
C GLY A 162 -25.36 17.47 -2.99
N GLY A 163 -24.05 17.30 -2.88
CA GLY A 163 -23.32 17.44 -1.61
C GLY A 163 -23.45 16.27 -0.65
N ASN A 164 -23.57 15.04 -1.17
CA ASN A 164 -23.64 13.83 -0.36
C ASN A 164 -22.27 13.48 0.26
N ASN A 165 -22.28 12.97 1.50
CA ASN A 165 -21.07 12.47 2.17
C ASN A 165 -21.11 10.95 2.23
N ILE A 166 -20.09 10.29 1.69
CA ILE A 166 -20.07 8.83 1.51
C ILE A 166 -18.92 8.23 2.31
N TYR A 167 -19.24 7.63 3.46
CA TYR A 167 -18.33 6.80 4.28
C TYR A 167 -18.62 5.30 4.12
N GLY A 168 -19.83 4.95 3.65
CA GLY A 168 -20.22 3.59 3.26
C GLY A 168 -20.14 3.37 1.75
N THR A 169 -21.14 2.72 1.16
CA THR A 169 -21.14 2.38 -0.27
C THR A 169 -22.28 3.04 -1.02
N ALA A 170 -21.99 3.65 -2.18
CA ALA A 170 -22.98 4.08 -3.15
C ALA A 170 -22.75 3.38 -4.49
N THR A 171 -23.78 2.70 -5.01
CA THR A 171 -23.69 1.95 -6.28
C THR A 171 -24.77 2.40 -7.23
N ALA A 172 -24.39 2.86 -8.43
CA ALA A 172 -25.29 3.13 -9.53
C ALA A 172 -25.20 2.07 -10.63
N THR A 173 -26.35 1.65 -11.15
CA THR A 173 -26.46 0.66 -12.21
C THR A 173 -27.61 0.96 -13.16
N GLY A 174 -27.36 0.84 -14.47
CA GLY A 174 -28.35 1.11 -15.49
C GLY A 174 -28.25 2.52 -16.07
N SER A 175 -28.71 2.68 -17.32
CA SER A 175 -28.62 3.94 -18.06
C SER A 175 -29.31 5.10 -17.34
N GLY A 176 -28.64 6.26 -17.32
CA GLY A 176 -29.19 7.48 -16.72
C GLY A 176 -29.21 7.49 -15.19
N SER A 177 -28.62 6.49 -14.54
CA SER A 177 -28.38 6.54 -13.09
C SER A 177 -27.10 7.34 -12.80
N VAL A 178 -27.15 8.22 -11.80
CA VAL A 178 -26.06 9.16 -11.50
C VAL A 178 -25.69 9.15 -10.01
N LEU A 179 -24.40 9.10 -9.72
CA LEU A 179 -23.80 9.39 -8.41
C LEU A 179 -23.03 10.71 -8.45
N ASN A 180 -23.13 11.45 -7.35
CA ASN A 180 -22.35 12.65 -7.08
C ASN A 180 -22.23 12.84 -5.56
N GLY A 181 -21.00 12.96 -5.07
CA GLY A 181 -20.72 13.19 -3.67
C GLY A 181 -19.24 13.36 -3.33
N TYR A 182 -19.00 13.57 -2.04
CA TYR A 182 -17.69 13.54 -1.40
C TYR A 182 -17.45 12.13 -0.87
N VAL A 183 -16.54 11.40 -1.51
CA VAL A 183 -16.15 10.05 -1.08
C VAL A 183 -15.10 10.20 0.01
N MET A 184 -15.48 9.86 1.24
CA MET A 184 -14.67 10.02 2.44
C MET A 184 -13.87 8.74 2.74
N SER A 185 -13.06 8.76 3.80
CA SER A 185 -12.26 7.60 4.21
C SER A 185 -13.13 6.37 4.46
N GLY A 186 -12.81 5.25 3.78
CA GLY A 186 -13.58 4.00 3.79
C GLY A 186 -14.79 3.99 2.86
N GLY A 187 -15.14 5.14 2.27
CA GLY A 187 -16.26 5.28 1.35
C GLY A 187 -15.96 4.75 -0.05
N VAL A 188 -16.99 4.21 -0.70
CA VAL A 188 -16.89 3.66 -2.06
C VAL A 188 -18.05 4.12 -2.94
N GLU A 189 -17.74 4.71 -4.09
CA GLU A 189 -18.69 4.94 -5.19
C GLU A 189 -18.46 3.93 -6.31
N ILE A 190 -19.53 3.36 -6.86
CA ILE A 190 -19.46 2.36 -7.95
C ILE A 190 -20.46 2.73 -9.04
N ALA A 191 -20.02 2.81 -10.31
CA ALA A 191 -20.93 2.88 -11.46
C ALA A 191 -20.68 1.76 -12.48
N GLN A 192 -21.77 1.19 -13.00
CA GLN A 192 -21.77 0.10 -13.98
C GLN A 192 -23.01 0.13 -14.88
N ASN A 193 -23.02 -0.65 -15.96
CA ASN A 193 -24.19 -0.87 -16.83
C ASN A 193 -24.85 0.42 -17.37
N GLY A 194 -24.07 1.41 -17.77
CA GLY A 194 -24.56 2.70 -18.29
C GLY A 194 -24.76 3.79 -17.21
N ALA A 195 -24.39 3.51 -15.97
CA ALA A 195 -24.39 4.49 -14.89
C ALA A 195 -23.21 5.45 -14.95
N GLU A 196 -23.35 6.61 -14.30
CA GLU A 196 -22.36 7.68 -14.29
C GLU A 196 -22.02 8.12 -12.85
N ILE A 197 -20.73 8.31 -12.57
CA ILE A 197 -20.24 9.10 -11.44
C ILE A 197 -19.87 10.48 -11.99
N TYR A 198 -20.63 11.49 -11.59
CA TYR A 198 -20.56 12.86 -12.10
C TYR A 198 -20.08 13.83 -11.02
N TRP A 199 -19.04 14.63 -11.29
CA TRP A 199 -18.56 15.68 -10.37
C TRP A 199 -18.28 15.21 -8.94
N ASN A 200 -17.82 13.97 -8.78
CA ASN A 200 -17.45 13.49 -7.46
C ASN A 200 -16.12 14.08 -6.99
N THR A 201 -15.90 14.06 -5.68
CA THR A 201 -14.62 14.39 -5.06
C THR A 201 -14.19 13.23 -4.19
N VAL A 202 -13.12 12.54 -4.59
CA VAL A 202 -12.57 11.42 -3.84
C VAL A 202 -11.50 11.92 -2.88
N ASN A 203 -11.76 11.87 -1.58
CA ASN A 203 -10.83 12.30 -0.54
C ASN A 203 -9.93 11.15 -0.04
N ALA A 204 -9.03 11.47 0.89
CA ALA A 204 -8.09 10.50 1.47
C ALA A 204 -8.80 9.24 2.01
N GLY A 205 -8.38 8.07 1.51
CA GLY A 205 -8.95 6.77 1.86
C GLY A 205 -10.32 6.46 1.23
N GLY A 206 -10.86 7.34 0.39
CA GLY A 206 -12.06 7.09 -0.39
C GLY A 206 -11.74 6.47 -1.75
N THR A 207 -12.69 5.74 -2.33
CA THR A 207 -12.51 5.06 -3.63
C THR A 207 -13.70 5.29 -4.59
N ALA A 208 -13.42 5.65 -5.83
CA ALA A 208 -14.41 5.62 -6.92
C ALA A 208 -14.08 4.49 -7.90
N ILE A 209 -15.09 3.71 -8.32
CA ILE A 209 -14.92 2.55 -9.19
C ILE A 209 -15.90 2.65 -10.35
N VAL A 210 -15.42 2.50 -11.58
CA VAL A 210 -16.29 2.30 -12.75
C VAL A 210 -15.97 0.97 -13.43
N SER A 211 -17.01 0.15 -13.58
CA SER A 211 -16.96 -1.17 -14.22
C SER A 211 -17.61 -1.14 -15.60
N SER A 212 -17.82 -2.30 -16.23
CA SER A 212 -18.39 -2.41 -17.58
C SER A 212 -19.61 -1.51 -17.81
N GLY A 213 -19.48 -0.60 -18.77
CA GLY A 213 -20.51 0.39 -19.15
C GLY A 213 -20.65 1.57 -18.20
N GLY A 214 -19.91 1.63 -17.09
CA GLY A 214 -19.87 2.76 -16.17
C GLY A 214 -18.98 3.90 -16.67
N LEU A 215 -19.34 5.13 -16.33
CA LEU A 215 -18.62 6.35 -16.70
C LEU A 215 -18.20 7.14 -15.46
N LEU A 216 -16.92 7.54 -15.40
CA LEU A 216 -16.38 8.49 -14.42
C LEU A 216 -16.12 9.82 -15.13
N TYR A 217 -16.84 10.89 -14.73
CA TYR A 217 -16.90 12.14 -15.49
C TYR A 217 -16.86 13.40 -14.63
N LEU A 218 -16.03 14.38 -15.03
CA LEU A 218 -15.95 15.74 -14.46
C LEU A 218 -15.70 15.85 -12.95
N GLY A 219 -15.31 14.77 -12.28
CA GLY A 219 -14.89 14.78 -10.88
C GLY A 219 -13.38 14.92 -10.69
N GLY A 220 -12.93 14.60 -9.49
CA GLY A 220 -11.51 14.45 -9.23
C GLY A 220 -11.15 13.68 -7.97
N VAL A 221 -9.87 13.30 -7.91
CA VAL A 221 -9.26 12.57 -6.79
C VAL A 221 -8.22 13.45 -6.11
N ASN A 222 -8.41 13.67 -4.81
CA ASN A 222 -7.51 14.40 -3.93
C ASN A 222 -6.41 13.49 -3.36
N SER A 223 -5.48 14.10 -2.62
CA SER A 223 -4.39 13.39 -1.94
C SER A 223 -4.89 12.21 -1.10
N GLY A 224 -4.32 11.02 -1.35
CA GLY A 224 -4.67 9.77 -0.68
C GLY A 224 -5.98 9.12 -1.11
N GLY A 225 -6.72 9.71 -2.06
CA GLY A 225 -7.90 9.10 -2.69
C GLY A 225 -7.53 8.22 -3.88
N THR A 226 -8.45 7.37 -4.32
CA THR A 226 -8.22 6.48 -5.47
C THR A 226 -9.43 6.41 -6.41
N ALA A 227 -9.20 6.49 -7.72
CA ALA A 227 -10.17 6.14 -8.75
C ALA A 227 -9.72 4.90 -9.52
N ILE A 228 -10.65 3.98 -9.80
CA ILE A 228 -10.41 2.72 -10.49
C ILE A 228 -11.34 2.61 -11.70
N VAL A 229 -10.76 2.38 -12.88
CA VAL A 229 -11.49 2.13 -14.12
C VAL A 229 -11.23 0.68 -14.51
N SER A 230 -12.17 -0.20 -14.18
CA SER A 230 -12.10 -1.62 -14.46
C SER A 230 -12.43 -1.93 -15.93
N SER A 231 -12.30 -3.20 -16.32
CA SER A 231 -12.60 -3.65 -17.69
C SER A 231 -14.01 -3.23 -18.14
N GLY A 232 -14.09 -2.56 -19.29
CA GLY A 232 -15.31 -2.02 -19.87
C GLY A 232 -15.80 -0.70 -19.24
N GLY A 233 -15.14 -0.21 -18.19
CA GLY A 233 -15.39 1.11 -17.62
C GLY A 233 -14.72 2.22 -18.41
N THR A 234 -15.25 3.43 -18.30
CA THR A 234 -14.72 4.63 -19.00
C THR A 234 -14.45 5.77 -18.02
N VAL A 235 -13.33 6.47 -18.20
CA VAL A 235 -13.06 7.78 -17.57
C VAL A 235 -12.93 8.87 -18.64
N SER A 236 -13.44 10.07 -18.33
CA SER A 236 -13.34 11.21 -19.24
C SER A 236 -13.39 12.53 -18.48
N ASN A 237 -12.62 13.52 -18.93
CA ASN A 237 -12.55 14.88 -18.39
C ASN A 237 -12.40 14.90 -16.85
N TYR A 238 -11.43 14.14 -16.34
CA TYR A 238 -11.29 13.86 -14.92
C TYR A 238 -9.98 14.40 -14.34
N ASN A 239 -10.01 14.88 -13.09
CA ASN A 239 -8.85 15.50 -12.45
C ASN A 239 -8.21 14.57 -11.41
N VAL A 240 -6.89 14.45 -11.43
CA VAL A 240 -6.10 13.80 -10.39
C VAL A 240 -5.18 14.86 -9.79
N TYR A 241 -5.48 15.25 -8.56
CA TYR A 241 -4.73 16.27 -7.84
C TYR A 241 -3.50 15.68 -7.13
N SER A 242 -2.63 16.54 -6.63
CA SER A 242 -1.38 16.15 -5.98
C SER A 242 -1.60 15.09 -4.89
N GLY A 243 -0.92 13.94 -5.01
CA GLY A 243 -1.03 12.78 -4.13
C GLY A 243 -2.25 11.88 -4.37
N GLY A 244 -3.10 12.20 -5.35
CA GLY A 244 -4.21 11.36 -5.79
C GLY A 244 -3.75 10.26 -6.75
N ASN A 245 -4.55 9.19 -6.87
CA ASN A 245 -4.24 8.05 -7.71
C ASN A 245 -5.41 7.67 -8.64
N LEU A 246 -5.10 7.40 -9.92
CA LEU A 246 -6.01 6.81 -10.89
C LEU A 246 -5.44 5.49 -11.43
N ASN A 247 -6.18 4.40 -11.33
CA ASN A 247 -5.82 3.11 -11.91
C ASN A 247 -6.82 2.71 -12.99
N VAL A 248 -6.41 2.84 -14.25
CA VAL A 248 -7.11 2.22 -15.38
C VAL A 248 -6.55 0.81 -15.54
N ILE A 249 -7.40 -0.20 -15.34
CA ILE A 249 -7.05 -1.61 -15.44
C ILE A 249 -7.21 -2.05 -16.90
N SER A 250 -6.58 -3.15 -17.29
CA SER A 250 -6.76 -3.76 -18.63
C SER A 250 -8.25 -3.89 -18.99
N GLY A 251 -8.61 -3.42 -20.19
CA GLY A 251 -9.99 -3.31 -20.67
C GLY A 251 -10.72 -2.02 -20.31
N GLY A 252 -10.18 -1.19 -19.41
CA GLY A 252 -10.67 0.15 -19.11
C GLY A 252 -10.26 1.17 -20.18
N VAL A 253 -11.05 2.23 -20.35
CA VAL A 253 -10.90 3.21 -21.44
C VAL A 253 -10.87 4.64 -20.92
N ILE A 254 -10.02 5.47 -21.55
CA ILE A 254 -10.04 6.93 -21.45
C ILE A 254 -10.66 7.46 -22.75
N SER A 255 -11.82 8.11 -22.67
CA SER A 255 -12.54 8.63 -23.85
C SER A 255 -12.32 10.13 -24.09
N GLY A 256 -11.65 10.83 -23.18
CA GLY A 256 -11.38 12.26 -23.24
C GLY A 256 -10.02 12.57 -22.62
N SER A 257 -9.96 13.63 -21.81
CA SER A 257 -8.73 14.01 -21.10
C SER A 257 -8.76 13.61 -19.62
N VAL A 258 -7.62 13.18 -19.09
CA VAL A 258 -7.37 13.12 -17.64
C VAL A 258 -6.23 14.08 -17.32
N TYR A 259 -6.41 14.90 -16.29
CA TYR A 259 -5.47 15.94 -15.89
C TYR A 259 -4.76 15.55 -14.59
N LEU A 260 -3.44 15.35 -14.63
CA LEU A 260 -2.62 15.08 -13.46
C LEU A 260 -1.95 16.38 -13.01
N SER A 261 -1.87 16.67 -11.71
CA SER A 261 -1.20 17.87 -11.20
C SER A 261 -0.39 17.59 -9.93
N GLY A 262 0.75 18.27 -9.77
CA GLY A 262 1.67 18.05 -8.65
C GLY A 262 2.13 16.59 -8.58
N THR A 263 2.07 15.98 -7.39
CA THR A 263 2.50 14.58 -7.16
C THR A 263 1.44 13.53 -7.54
N ALA A 264 0.50 13.87 -8.43
CA ALA A 264 -0.54 12.96 -8.89
C ALA A 264 0.04 11.74 -9.61
N SER A 265 -0.63 10.59 -9.48
CA SER A 265 -0.23 9.35 -10.15
C SER A 265 -1.36 8.72 -10.95
N ALA A 266 -1.03 8.16 -12.12
CA ALA A 266 -1.96 7.34 -12.90
C ALA A 266 -1.27 6.07 -13.42
N THR A 267 -1.97 4.94 -13.41
CA THR A 267 -1.57 3.69 -14.07
C THR A 267 -2.56 3.36 -15.17
N ILE A 268 -2.07 3.08 -16.39
CA ILE A 268 -2.91 2.78 -17.56
C ILE A 268 -2.39 1.57 -18.35
N PRO A 269 -3.25 0.78 -19.03
CA PRO A 269 -2.81 -0.14 -20.07
C PRO A 269 -2.45 0.62 -21.34
N ALA A 270 -1.62 0.01 -22.19
CA ALA A 270 -1.33 0.52 -23.54
C ALA A 270 -2.61 0.73 -24.39
N THR A 271 -3.70 0.03 -24.09
CA THR A 271 -4.98 0.13 -24.81
C THR A 271 -5.93 1.20 -24.30
N ALA A 272 -5.54 2.00 -23.29
CA ALA A 272 -6.45 2.93 -22.61
C ALA A 272 -7.06 3.99 -23.54
N GLY A 273 -6.32 4.46 -24.56
CA GLY A 273 -6.77 5.52 -25.46
C GLY A 273 -6.76 6.90 -24.80
N GLY A 274 -7.49 7.85 -25.39
CA GLY A 274 -7.68 9.20 -24.85
C GLY A 274 -6.40 10.02 -24.68
N THR A 275 -6.47 11.03 -23.82
CA THR A 275 -5.36 11.95 -23.53
C THR A 275 -5.05 11.99 -22.03
N ILE A 276 -3.78 11.87 -21.67
CA ILE A 276 -3.27 12.26 -20.35
C ILE A 276 -2.60 13.63 -20.48
N VAL A 277 -3.00 14.57 -19.63
CA VAL A 277 -2.43 15.91 -19.54
C VAL A 277 -1.68 16.03 -18.22
N LEU A 278 -0.37 16.24 -18.28
CA LEU A 278 0.50 16.45 -17.13
C LEU A 278 0.57 17.97 -16.86
N ASN A 279 -0.21 18.45 -15.88
CA ASN A 279 -0.40 19.85 -15.52
C ASN A 279 0.36 20.23 -14.24
N GLY A 280 1.62 19.82 -14.10
CA GLY A 280 2.45 20.21 -12.97
C GLY A 280 3.84 19.61 -13.08
N ASP A 281 4.71 20.02 -12.18
CA ASP A 281 6.02 19.41 -12.00
C ASP A 281 5.87 18.24 -10.99
N ALA A 282 6.43 17.06 -11.29
CA ALA A 282 6.43 15.83 -10.46
C ALA A 282 5.23 14.86 -10.58
N THR A 283 4.48 14.86 -11.68
CA THR A 283 3.43 13.83 -11.89
C THR A 283 4.05 12.48 -12.26
N THR A 284 3.34 11.38 -12.00
CA THR A 284 3.78 10.03 -12.39
C THR A 284 2.73 9.30 -13.22
N LEU A 285 3.04 9.02 -14.48
CA LEU A 285 2.25 8.16 -15.36
C LEU A 285 2.93 6.81 -15.52
N THR A 286 2.28 5.72 -15.13
CA THR A 286 2.73 4.35 -15.40
C THR A 286 1.91 3.74 -16.53
N ILE A 287 2.57 3.25 -17.58
CA ILE A 287 1.97 2.54 -18.70
C ILE A 287 2.37 1.07 -18.63
N SER A 288 1.37 0.19 -18.66
CA SER A 288 1.54 -1.25 -18.68
C SER A 288 1.26 -1.85 -20.06
N GLY A 289 1.84 -3.02 -20.31
CA GLY A 289 1.83 -3.71 -21.60
C GLY A 289 3.10 -3.44 -22.44
N THR A 290 3.21 -4.20 -23.52
CA THR A 290 4.36 -4.17 -24.45
C THR A 290 3.98 -3.71 -25.87
N SER A 291 2.72 -3.34 -26.09
CA SER A 291 2.25 -2.78 -27.36
C SER A 291 2.35 -1.25 -27.37
N ASN A 292 2.31 -0.64 -28.56
CA ASN A 292 2.21 0.82 -28.71
C ASN A 292 0.99 1.36 -27.94
N PRO A 293 1.20 2.28 -26.98
CA PRO A 293 0.10 2.93 -26.30
C PRO A 293 -0.76 3.75 -27.27
N SER A 294 -2.08 3.63 -27.17
CA SER A 294 -3.04 4.44 -27.92
C SER A 294 -3.33 5.80 -27.29
N THR A 295 -2.76 6.06 -26.11
CA THR A 295 -2.94 7.29 -25.33
C THR A 295 -2.01 8.41 -25.82
N VAL A 296 -2.56 9.61 -25.97
CA VAL A 296 -1.80 10.84 -26.22
C VAL A 296 -1.37 11.45 -24.90
N ILE A 297 -0.11 11.84 -24.77
CA ILE A 297 0.43 12.48 -23.58
C ILE A 297 0.77 13.93 -23.92
N SER A 298 0.27 14.88 -23.14
CA SER A 298 0.55 16.31 -23.31
C SER A 298 0.88 16.98 -21.98
N GLY A 299 1.45 18.18 -22.04
CA GLY A 299 1.86 18.94 -20.85
C GLY A 299 3.13 18.41 -20.18
N PHE A 300 3.75 17.35 -20.70
CA PHE A 300 4.99 16.79 -20.15
C PHE A 300 6.08 17.87 -20.01
N THR A 301 6.53 18.09 -18.78
CA THR A 301 7.61 19.02 -18.45
C THR A 301 8.81 18.29 -17.85
N GLY A 302 10.00 18.58 -18.37
CA GLY A 302 11.30 18.09 -17.88
C GLY A 302 12.11 19.18 -17.19
N SER A 303 11.45 20.10 -16.48
CA SER A 303 11.99 21.42 -16.15
C SER A 303 13.05 21.42 -15.02
N SER A 304 13.11 20.37 -14.17
CA SER A 304 14.10 20.25 -13.08
C SER A 304 14.33 18.82 -12.56
N SER A 305 15.48 18.56 -11.93
CA SER A 305 15.86 17.27 -11.34
C SER A 305 15.07 16.88 -10.07
N THR A 306 14.33 17.80 -9.47
CA THR A 306 13.55 17.59 -8.24
C THR A 306 12.04 17.68 -8.47
N ALA A 307 11.61 18.08 -9.67
CA ALA A 307 10.22 18.30 -9.99
C ALA A 307 10.04 18.13 -11.52
N SER A 308 10.27 16.92 -12.03
CA SER A 308 9.98 16.55 -13.41
C SER A 308 8.85 15.54 -13.43
N ASP A 309 8.03 15.59 -14.47
CA ASP A 309 7.10 14.52 -14.77
C ASP A 309 7.85 13.20 -15.04
N VAL A 310 7.23 12.08 -14.67
CA VAL A 310 7.75 10.74 -14.83
C VAL A 310 6.77 9.91 -15.66
N ILE A 311 7.26 9.31 -16.75
CA ILE A 311 6.54 8.30 -17.51
C ILE A 311 7.27 6.96 -17.33
N LYS A 312 6.64 6.04 -16.60
CA LYS A 312 7.15 4.70 -16.31
C LYS A 312 6.52 3.68 -17.26
N LEU A 313 7.34 2.84 -17.87
CA LEU A 313 6.89 1.71 -18.69
C LEU A 313 7.05 0.42 -17.89
N ALA A 314 5.97 -0.05 -17.28
CA ALA A 314 6.01 -1.12 -16.27
C ALA A 314 6.58 -2.46 -16.79
N ASN A 315 6.46 -2.73 -18.09
CA ASN A 315 6.90 -3.98 -18.71
C ASN A 315 8.17 -3.83 -19.56
N ILE A 316 8.80 -2.67 -19.55
CA ILE A 316 10.01 -2.40 -20.35
C ILE A 316 11.18 -2.19 -19.40
N GLN A 317 12.06 -3.18 -19.38
CA GLN A 317 13.30 -3.09 -18.63
C GLN A 317 14.34 -2.32 -19.44
N LYS A 318 14.97 -1.32 -18.82
CA LYS A 318 16.06 -0.54 -19.43
C LYS A 318 17.17 -1.44 -20.01
N ALA A 319 17.51 -2.53 -19.32
CA ALA A 319 18.52 -3.49 -19.76
C ALA A 319 18.21 -4.15 -21.12
N ASN A 320 16.95 -4.14 -21.55
CA ASN A 320 16.51 -4.71 -22.81
C ASN A 320 16.40 -3.67 -23.93
N VAL A 321 16.56 -2.38 -23.66
CA VAL A 321 16.48 -1.32 -24.67
C VAL A 321 17.81 -1.19 -25.44
N THR A 322 17.74 -1.17 -26.77
CA THR A 322 18.90 -1.00 -27.68
C THR A 322 18.99 0.39 -28.27
N SER A 323 17.86 1.02 -28.59
CA SER A 323 17.84 2.36 -29.15
C SER A 323 16.56 3.09 -28.77
N VAL A 324 16.66 4.42 -28.75
CA VAL A 324 15.50 5.30 -28.67
C VAL A 324 15.64 6.35 -29.76
N THR A 325 14.57 6.58 -30.51
CA THR A 325 14.55 7.47 -31.67
C THR A 325 13.30 8.34 -31.66
N TYR A 326 13.36 9.45 -32.39
CA TYR A 326 12.23 10.35 -32.59
C TYR A 326 11.82 10.30 -34.06
N PRO A 327 10.79 9.52 -34.43
CA PRO A 327 10.34 9.47 -35.82
C PRO A 327 9.80 10.82 -36.30
N ASP A 328 9.21 11.62 -35.41
CA ASP A 328 8.75 12.99 -35.67
C ASP A 328 8.84 13.86 -34.39
N ALA A 329 8.09 14.97 -34.33
CA ALA A 329 8.14 15.91 -33.21
C ALA A 329 7.43 15.41 -31.94
N ASP A 330 6.42 14.55 -32.09
CA ASP A 330 5.44 14.19 -31.06
C ASP A 330 5.53 12.71 -30.65
N HIS A 331 6.48 11.97 -31.22
CA HIS A 331 6.64 10.55 -30.96
C HIS A 331 8.06 10.20 -30.52
N VAL A 332 8.15 9.23 -29.62
CA VAL A 332 9.40 8.59 -29.20
C VAL A 332 9.25 7.07 -29.34
N THR A 333 10.16 6.45 -30.06
CA THR A 333 10.21 5.00 -30.28
C THR A 333 11.34 4.38 -29.49
N ILE A 334 11.02 3.39 -28.67
CA ILE A 334 11.96 2.59 -27.87
C ILE A 334 12.06 1.21 -28.51
N THR A 335 13.27 0.80 -28.88
CA THR A 335 13.53 -0.51 -29.50
C THR A 335 14.27 -1.41 -28.52
N SER A 336 13.85 -2.66 -28.43
CA SER A 336 14.40 -3.69 -27.54
C SER A 336 15.44 -4.58 -28.22
N LYS A 337 16.18 -5.38 -27.45
CA LYS A 337 17.22 -6.34 -27.92
C LYS A 337 16.64 -7.46 -28.79
N ASP A 338 15.39 -7.82 -28.56
CA ASP A 338 14.65 -8.81 -29.34
C ASP A 338 14.09 -8.27 -30.67
N GLY A 339 14.35 -6.98 -30.96
CA GLY A 339 13.87 -6.30 -32.17
C GLY A 339 12.45 -5.77 -32.08
N THR A 340 11.74 -5.95 -30.96
CA THR A 340 10.44 -5.31 -30.72
C THR A 340 10.60 -3.82 -30.47
N SER A 341 9.58 -3.03 -30.76
CA SER A 341 9.58 -1.60 -30.48
C SER A 341 8.24 -1.11 -29.96
N ILE A 342 8.29 -0.07 -29.15
CA ILE A 342 7.13 0.66 -28.62
C ILE A 342 7.28 2.13 -28.99
N THR A 343 6.24 2.71 -29.56
CA THR A 343 6.16 4.15 -29.84
C THR A 343 5.16 4.81 -28.90
N LEU A 344 5.62 5.79 -28.14
CA LEU A 344 4.79 6.66 -27.30
C LEU A 344 4.42 7.92 -28.09
N ASN A 345 3.20 8.41 -27.90
CA ASN A 345 2.74 9.70 -28.42
C ASN A 345 2.79 10.74 -27.29
N ILE A 346 3.86 11.54 -27.27
CA ILE A 346 4.11 12.59 -26.29
C ILE A 346 4.31 13.90 -27.08
N LEU A 347 3.35 14.81 -27.00
CA LEU A 347 3.36 16.04 -27.78
C LEU A 347 4.62 16.87 -27.48
N GLY A 348 5.35 17.25 -28.53
CA GLY A 348 6.57 18.05 -28.46
C GLY A 348 7.81 17.34 -27.90
N VAL A 349 7.78 16.02 -27.69
CA VAL A 349 8.85 15.27 -27.02
C VAL A 349 10.23 15.45 -27.66
N LYS A 350 10.31 15.64 -28.99
CA LYS A 350 11.58 15.86 -29.68
C LYS A 350 12.31 17.14 -29.24
N SER A 351 11.57 18.19 -28.90
CA SER A 351 12.15 19.44 -28.39
C SER A 351 12.44 19.42 -26.89
N LEU A 352 11.81 18.49 -26.16
CA LEU A 352 11.93 18.34 -24.71
C LEU A 352 13.12 17.43 -24.33
N GLY A 353 13.50 16.48 -25.20
CA GLY A 353 14.51 15.47 -24.89
C GLY A 353 13.95 14.32 -24.03
N TYR A 354 14.73 13.23 -23.84
CA TYR A 354 14.39 12.15 -22.90
C TYR A 354 15.65 11.64 -22.17
N THR A 355 15.45 10.98 -21.02
CA THR A 355 16.46 10.14 -20.36
C THR A 355 15.79 8.87 -19.84
N LEU A 356 16.35 7.69 -20.14
CA LEU A 356 15.83 6.41 -19.66
C LEU A 356 16.37 6.06 -18.27
N ALA A 357 15.48 5.96 -17.28
CA ALA A 357 15.76 5.47 -15.93
C ALA A 357 15.07 4.12 -15.68
N ALA A 358 15.65 3.28 -14.82
CA ALA A 358 14.99 2.07 -14.30
C ALA A 358 14.22 2.44 -13.03
N ASP A 359 13.09 1.80 -12.77
CA ASP A 359 12.34 2.01 -11.53
C ASP A 359 12.92 1.22 -10.36
N THR A 360 12.85 1.80 -9.16
CA THR A 360 13.18 1.17 -7.89
C THR A 360 12.06 0.22 -7.48
N SER A 361 12.10 -1.03 -7.95
CA SER A 361 11.20 -2.11 -7.53
C SER A 361 11.35 -2.54 -6.04
N GLY A 362 11.57 -1.58 -5.14
CA GLY A 362 11.52 -1.80 -3.70
C GLY A 362 12.78 -2.40 -3.08
N ALA A 363 13.89 -2.51 -3.80
CA ALA A 363 15.17 -2.81 -3.16
C ALA A 363 15.69 -1.56 -2.43
N LEU A 364 15.96 -1.70 -1.13
CA LEU A 364 16.75 -0.73 -0.35
C LEU A 364 18.06 -0.47 -1.13
N LEU A 365 18.17 0.71 -1.72
CA LEU A 365 19.42 1.18 -2.33
C LEU A 365 20.26 1.78 -1.22
N TYR A 366 21.13 0.95 -0.70
CA TYR A 366 22.15 1.38 0.22
C TYR A 366 23.17 2.25 -0.52
N GLU A 367 23.14 3.54 -0.24
CA GLU A 367 24.06 4.49 -0.86
C GLU A 367 25.44 4.32 -0.21
N VAL A 368 26.41 3.83 -0.98
CA VAL A 368 27.82 3.68 -0.58
C VAL A 368 28.47 5.07 -0.56
N CYS A 369 28.73 5.69 0.59
CA CYS A 369 29.18 7.10 0.61
C CYS A 369 30.04 7.43 1.84
N PHE A 370 30.84 8.47 1.72
CA PHE A 370 31.47 9.17 2.83
C PHE A 370 30.55 10.23 3.39
N LEU A 371 30.64 10.52 4.69
CA LEU A 371 30.03 11.71 5.28
C LEU A 371 31.00 12.89 5.26
N GLU A 372 30.49 14.08 5.54
CA GLU A 372 31.28 15.30 5.65
C GLU A 372 32.53 15.13 6.54
N ASN A 373 33.60 15.83 6.16
CA ASN A 373 34.90 15.88 6.83
C ASN A 373 35.75 14.61 6.71
N ALA A 374 35.32 13.57 5.99
CA ALA A 374 36.20 12.49 5.58
C ALA A 374 37.37 13.05 4.74
N GLN A 375 38.60 12.77 5.14
CA GLN A 375 39.83 13.28 4.56
C GLN A 375 40.38 12.30 3.54
N ILE A 376 40.25 12.63 2.26
CA ILE A 376 40.77 11.82 1.16
C ILE A 376 42.21 12.23 0.87
N ALA A 377 43.09 11.25 0.72
CA ALA A 377 44.48 11.50 0.38
C ALA A 377 44.62 12.03 -1.07
N THR A 378 45.39 13.10 -1.23
CA THR A 378 45.80 13.69 -2.51
C THR A 378 47.33 13.75 -2.57
N PRO A 379 47.94 13.97 -3.75
CA PRO A 379 49.40 14.07 -3.87
C PRO A 379 50.03 15.20 -3.03
N THR A 380 49.25 16.20 -2.63
CA THR A 380 49.72 17.41 -1.93
C THR A 380 49.26 17.48 -0.47
N GLY A 381 48.53 16.49 0.04
CA GLY A 381 48.02 16.46 1.40
C GLY A 381 46.73 15.64 1.50
N SER A 382 45.89 15.94 2.48
CA SER A 382 44.51 15.40 2.51
C SER A 382 43.53 16.53 2.23
N LYS A 383 42.41 16.17 1.59
CA LYS A 383 41.32 17.10 1.25
C LYS A 383 40.01 16.53 1.76
N ALA A 384 39.17 17.37 2.36
CA ALA A 384 37.85 16.95 2.83
C ALA A 384 36.97 16.53 1.64
N ILE A 385 36.21 15.45 1.77
CA ILE A 385 35.42 14.86 0.68
C ILE A 385 34.45 15.86 0.06
N GLN A 386 33.84 16.74 0.87
CA GLN A 386 32.91 17.75 0.39
C GLN A 386 33.55 18.82 -0.49
N ASP A 387 34.88 18.98 -0.41
CA ASP A 387 35.65 19.95 -1.18
C ASP A 387 36.24 19.36 -2.46
N ILE A 388 36.17 18.04 -2.64
CA ILE A 388 36.70 17.35 -3.83
C ILE A 388 35.75 17.59 -5.02
N VAL A 389 36.32 18.06 -6.12
CA VAL A 389 35.58 18.38 -7.34
C VAL A 389 36.12 17.60 -8.53
N LEU A 390 35.34 17.59 -9.61
CA LEU A 390 35.75 17.02 -10.89
C LEU A 390 37.12 17.59 -11.32
N GLY A 391 38.05 16.70 -11.66
CA GLY A 391 39.40 17.06 -12.10
C GLY A 391 40.45 17.12 -10.99
N ASP A 392 40.06 17.01 -9.71
CA ASP A 392 41.04 16.85 -8.62
C ASP A 392 41.81 15.52 -8.74
N GLU A 393 43.02 15.49 -8.19
CA GLU A 393 43.85 14.29 -8.11
C GLU A 393 43.77 13.66 -6.72
N VAL A 394 43.56 12.34 -6.67
CA VAL A 394 43.51 11.55 -5.43
C VAL A 394 44.52 10.42 -5.46
N VAL A 395 45.03 10.04 -4.29
CA VAL A 395 45.92 8.89 -4.14
C VAL A 395 45.08 7.61 -4.16
N THR A 396 45.40 6.73 -5.10
CA THR A 396 44.78 5.43 -5.29
C THR A 396 45.80 4.30 -5.11
N TYR A 397 45.33 3.08 -4.87
CA TYR A 397 46.18 1.91 -4.74
C TYR A 397 45.81 0.86 -5.78
N HIS A 398 46.83 0.42 -6.53
CA HIS A 398 46.72 -0.63 -7.55
C HIS A 398 47.85 -1.64 -7.31
N ASP A 399 47.52 -2.91 -7.14
CA ASP A 399 48.47 -3.99 -6.82
C ASP A 399 49.40 -3.65 -5.62
N GLY A 400 48.85 -2.98 -4.60
CA GLY A 400 49.58 -2.59 -3.39
C GLY A 400 50.51 -1.38 -3.54
N SER A 401 50.58 -0.77 -4.73
CA SER A 401 51.38 0.43 -4.98
C SER A 401 50.51 1.69 -5.05
N ALA A 402 50.95 2.75 -4.39
CA ALA A 402 50.29 4.06 -4.46
C ALA A 402 50.48 4.69 -5.86
N LYS A 403 49.38 5.18 -6.43
CA LYS A 403 49.30 5.92 -7.69
C LYS A 403 48.46 7.18 -7.49
N THR A 404 48.42 8.01 -8.51
CA THR A 404 47.57 9.20 -8.56
C THR A 404 46.58 9.02 -9.71
N ASP A 405 45.28 9.10 -9.39
CA ASP A 405 44.20 9.09 -10.38
C ASP A 405 43.40 10.39 -10.30
N THR A 406 42.87 10.82 -11.45
CA THR A 406 42.00 11.99 -11.53
C THR A 406 40.56 11.61 -11.25
N VAL A 407 39.89 12.39 -10.40
CA VAL A 407 38.47 12.30 -10.12
C VAL A 407 37.69 12.66 -11.37
N CYS A 408 36.94 11.69 -11.93
CA CYS A 408 36.09 11.88 -13.09
C CYS A 408 34.62 12.12 -12.73
N TRP A 409 34.26 12.00 -11.46
CA TRP A 409 32.95 12.39 -10.95
C TRP A 409 33.01 12.60 -9.42
N ALA A 410 32.26 13.58 -8.94
CA ALA A 410 32.04 13.83 -7.51
C ALA A 410 30.55 14.16 -7.31
N GLY A 411 29.87 13.41 -6.45
CA GLY A 411 28.45 13.57 -6.18
C GLY A 411 28.16 13.77 -4.70
N LYS A 412 27.05 14.44 -4.41
CA LYS A 412 26.53 14.58 -3.05
C LYS A 412 25.04 14.31 -2.97
N ALA A 413 24.53 13.85 -1.83
CA ALA A 413 23.10 13.81 -1.55
C ALA A 413 22.84 13.82 -0.04
N SER A 414 21.58 13.73 0.36
CA SER A 414 21.16 13.84 1.75
C SER A 414 20.35 12.62 2.18
N CYS A 415 20.60 12.14 3.39
CA CYS A 415 19.85 11.06 4.00
C CYS A 415 19.08 11.58 5.22
N VAL A 416 17.84 11.10 5.40
CA VAL A 416 17.06 11.24 6.64
C VAL A 416 16.86 9.83 7.19
N VAL A 417 17.24 9.64 8.44
CA VAL A 417 17.18 8.34 9.11
C VAL A 417 15.74 7.97 9.45
N ARG A 418 15.39 6.71 9.20
CA ARG A 418 14.11 6.09 9.52
C ARG A 418 14.23 5.30 10.82
N THR A 419 13.97 5.96 11.94
CA THR A 419 14.18 5.39 13.28
C THR A 419 13.24 4.23 13.63
N ASP A 420 12.21 3.99 12.81
CA ASP A 420 11.26 2.88 12.92
C ASP A 420 11.78 1.56 12.33
N LEU A 421 12.87 1.60 11.56
CA LEU A 421 13.51 0.42 10.97
C LEU A 421 14.68 -0.10 11.82
N PRO A 422 15.12 -1.35 11.59
CA PRO A 422 16.34 -1.86 12.20
C PRO A 422 17.57 -1.02 11.83
N ASP A 423 18.59 -0.99 12.70
CA ASP A 423 19.74 -0.08 12.57
C ASP A 423 20.43 -0.12 11.19
N ASP A 424 20.54 -1.32 10.61
CA ASP A 424 21.17 -1.57 9.32
C ASP A 424 20.33 -1.11 8.12
N GLU A 425 19.03 -0.87 8.31
CA GLU A 425 18.05 -0.45 7.30
C GLU A 425 17.52 0.99 7.53
N ALA A 426 17.74 1.52 8.73
CA ALA A 426 17.32 2.84 9.19
C ALA A 426 18.08 3.99 8.51
N GLY A 427 19.25 3.70 7.93
CA GLY A 427 20.10 4.71 7.31
C GLY A 427 21.03 5.41 8.30
N TYR A 428 21.29 4.84 9.49
CA TYR A 428 22.31 5.40 10.39
C TYR A 428 23.70 5.29 9.74
N PRO A 429 24.55 6.33 9.85
CA PRO A 429 25.92 6.22 9.40
C PRO A 429 26.73 5.33 10.35
N VAL A 430 27.70 4.60 9.80
CA VAL A 430 28.69 3.83 10.54
C VAL A 430 29.88 4.72 10.86
N VAL A 431 30.26 4.76 12.14
CA VAL A 431 31.47 5.42 12.63
C VAL A 431 32.54 4.37 12.85
N ILE A 432 33.71 4.60 12.28
CA ILE A 432 34.95 3.89 12.57
C ILE A 432 35.80 4.81 13.42
N SER A 433 35.89 4.53 14.72
CA SER A 433 36.63 5.38 15.65
C SER A 433 38.12 5.41 15.33
N LYS A 434 38.78 6.50 15.68
CA LYS A 434 40.24 6.63 15.67
C LYS A 434 40.92 5.41 16.30
N ASN A 435 41.95 4.90 15.65
CA ASN A 435 42.72 3.70 16.01
C ASN A 435 41.96 2.36 15.98
N ALA A 436 40.71 2.32 15.47
CA ALA A 436 39.87 1.13 15.51
C ALA A 436 40.47 -0.08 14.76
N LEU A 437 41.17 0.16 13.64
CA LEU A 437 41.72 -0.90 12.78
C LEU A 437 43.17 -1.22 13.14
N ALA A 438 43.99 -0.19 13.34
CA ALA A 438 45.37 -0.29 13.82
C ALA A 438 45.79 1.03 14.50
N ASP A 439 46.99 1.08 15.08
CA ASP A 439 47.48 2.34 15.69
C ASP A 439 47.59 3.42 14.60
N GLY A 440 46.94 4.55 14.81
CA GLY A 440 46.82 5.63 13.83
C GLY A 440 45.87 5.35 12.65
N HIS A 441 45.10 4.27 12.66
CA HIS A 441 44.23 3.85 11.55
C HIS A 441 42.79 3.55 12.04
N PRO A 442 41.80 4.40 11.74
CA PRO A 442 41.98 5.72 11.11
C PRO A 442 42.68 6.68 12.09
N TYR A 443 43.30 7.74 11.59
CA TYR A 443 43.97 8.73 12.45
C TYR A 443 42.98 9.70 13.13
N GLU A 444 41.75 9.75 12.62
CA GLU A 444 40.57 10.47 13.11
C GLU A 444 39.30 9.67 12.82
N ASP A 445 38.23 9.87 13.57
CA ASP A 445 36.96 9.16 13.34
C ASP A 445 36.48 9.32 11.89
N LEU A 446 36.22 8.20 11.22
CA LEU A 446 35.71 8.16 9.86
C LEU A 446 34.22 7.80 9.89
N ARG A 447 33.39 8.61 9.25
CA ARG A 447 31.94 8.37 9.11
C ARG A 447 31.62 8.01 7.66
N ILE A 448 30.96 6.88 7.49
CA ILE A 448 30.57 6.33 6.18
C ILE A 448 29.18 5.70 6.29
N THR A 449 28.53 5.44 5.17
CA THR A 449 27.27 4.69 5.15
C THR A 449 27.49 3.19 5.37
N ALA A 450 26.41 2.47 5.71
CA ALA A 450 26.48 1.07 6.12
C ALA A 450 27.02 0.10 5.06
N GLU A 451 26.81 0.38 3.77
CA GLU A 451 27.35 -0.47 2.70
C GLU A 451 28.70 0.00 2.15
N HIS A 452 29.26 1.10 2.67
CA HIS A 452 30.57 1.54 2.22
C HIS A 452 31.64 0.50 2.55
N CYS A 453 32.38 0.09 1.53
CA CYS A 453 33.32 -1.01 1.66
C CYS A 453 34.71 -0.56 2.09
N LEU A 454 35.24 -1.29 3.06
CA LEU A 454 36.61 -1.20 3.51
C LEU A 454 37.44 -2.29 2.85
N PHE A 455 38.69 -2.00 2.55
CA PHE A 455 39.60 -2.94 1.89
C PHE A 455 40.42 -3.74 2.91
N PHE A 456 40.22 -5.06 2.96
CA PHE A 456 40.94 -6.00 3.82
C PHE A 456 41.38 -7.22 3.04
N ASP A 457 42.63 -7.65 3.22
CA ASP A 457 43.18 -8.90 2.67
C ASP A 457 42.88 -9.11 1.18
N GLY A 458 42.91 -8.04 0.38
CA GLY A 458 42.64 -8.07 -1.06
C GLY A 458 41.16 -8.07 -1.45
N ARG A 459 40.25 -7.70 -0.54
CA ARG A 459 38.78 -7.75 -0.73
C ARG A 459 38.09 -6.52 -0.17
N PHE A 460 36.94 -6.21 -0.73
CA PHE A 460 36.02 -5.21 -0.19
C PHE A 460 34.99 -5.86 0.73
N ILE A 461 34.83 -5.30 1.92
CA ILE A 461 33.87 -5.75 2.93
C ILE A 461 33.01 -4.55 3.35
N PRO A 462 31.67 -4.65 3.26
CA PRO A 462 30.79 -3.57 3.70
C PRO A 462 30.93 -3.24 5.18
N ALA A 463 30.89 -1.95 5.52
CA ALA A 463 31.07 -1.47 6.89
C ALA A 463 30.08 -2.08 7.89
N ARG A 464 28.82 -2.31 7.51
CA ARG A 464 27.78 -2.92 8.38
C ARG A 464 28.26 -4.25 8.97
N MET A 465 29.01 -5.03 8.19
CA MET A 465 29.41 -6.38 8.58
C MET A 465 30.55 -6.38 9.61
N LEU A 466 31.17 -5.22 9.82
CA LEU A 466 32.28 -4.99 10.74
C LEU A 466 31.85 -4.23 12.00
N VAL A 467 30.55 -3.90 12.14
CA VAL A 467 29.99 -3.16 13.29
C VAL A 467 30.07 -4.00 14.56
N ASN A 468 31.11 -3.80 15.36
CA ASN A 468 31.34 -4.53 16.61
C ASN A 468 30.63 -3.92 17.84
N GLY A 469 29.91 -2.81 17.66
CA GLY A 469 29.21 -2.10 18.73
C GLY A 469 30.13 -1.41 19.74
N MET A 470 31.43 -1.30 19.42
CA MET A 470 32.47 -0.73 20.28
C MET A 470 33.23 0.36 19.53
N SER A 471 34.28 -0.03 18.78
CA SER A 471 35.12 0.84 17.97
C SER A 471 34.55 1.09 16.56
N ILE A 472 33.61 0.25 16.13
CA ILE A 472 32.85 0.41 14.88
C ILE A 472 31.36 0.29 15.23
N TYR A 473 30.57 1.33 15.01
CA TYR A 473 29.19 1.41 15.50
C TYR A 473 28.30 2.34 14.66
N TYR A 474 26.99 2.14 14.71
CA TYR A 474 26.01 3.06 14.12
C TYR A 474 25.83 4.33 14.98
N ASP A 475 25.94 5.51 14.38
CA ASP A 475 25.69 6.78 15.07
C ASP A 475 24.19 7.07 15.18
N LYS A 476 23.56 6.55 16.23
CA LYS A 476 22.12 6.72 16.46
C LYS A 476 21.68 8.14 16.81
N ASN A 477 22.62 9.05 17.06
CA ASN A 477 22.32 10.47 17.32
C ASN A 477 22.22 11.28 16.02
N CYS A 478 22.69 10.73 14.89
CA CYS A 478 22.61 11.37 13.60
C CYS A 478 21.28 10.98 12.93
N THR A 479 20.34 11.92 12.84
CA THR A 479 19.01 11.69 12.24
C THR A 479 18.89 12.22 10.81
N ALA A 480 19.86 13.02 10.35
CA ALA A 480 20.00 13.47 8.98
C ALA A 480 21.46 13.86 8.70
N TYR A 481 21.94 13.63 7.48
CA TYR A 481 23.30 13.99 7.07
C TYR A 481 23.41 14.18 5.56
N GLU A 482 24.39 14.98 5.13
CA GLU A 482 24.87 14.98 3.75
C GLU A 482 25.97 13.92 3.59
N TYR A 483 25.98 13.27 2.44
CA TYR A 483 26.98 12.29 2.09
C TYR A 483 27.50 12.54 0.67
N PHE A 484 28.70 12.05 0.41
CA PHE A 484 29.51 12.38 -0.74
C PHE A 484 30.22 11.13 -1.28
N HIS A 485 30.47 11.09 -2.59
CA HIS A 485 31.34 10.09 -3.17
C HIS A 485 32.08 10.63 -4.40
N ILE A 486 33.20 9.98 -4.73
CA ILE A 486 34.07 10.30 -5.85
C ILE A 486 34.31 9.05 -6.68
N GLU A 487 34.35 9.21 -8.00
CA GLU A 487 34.71 8.17 -8.97
C GLU A 487 36.01 8.55 -9.67
N THR A 488 36.85 7.55 -9.90
CA THR A 488 38.00 7.59 -10.80
C THR A 488 37.71 6.82 -12.09
N ARG A 489 38.48 7.05 -13.16
CA ARG A 489 38.23 6.43 -14.48
C ARG A 489 37.97 4.91 -14.39
N GLU A 490 38.82 4.22 -13.64
CA GLU A 490 38.59 2.84 -13.20
C GLU A 490 38.20 2.84 -11.72
N HIS A 491 37.48 1.80 -11.27
CA HIS A 491 37.24 1.64 -9.85
C HIS A 491 38.57 1.44 -9.14
N SER A 492 38.80 2.19 -8.08
CA SER A 492 40.08 2.24 -7.39
C SER A 492 39.90 2.05 -5.88
N ILE A 493 40.98 1.62 -5.23
CA ILE A 493 41.11 1.68 -3.78
C ILE A 493 41.61 3.08 -3.43
N VAL A 494 40.86 3.84 -2.63
CA VAL A 494 41.22 5.19 -2.18
C VAL A 494 41.61 5.18 -0.70
N ASN A 495 42.33 6.20 -0.25
CA ASN A 495 42.67 6.36 1.17
C ASN A 495 41.83 7.48 1.80
N ALA A 496 41.01 7.12 2.79
CA ALA A 496 40.19 8.01 3.59
C ALA A 496 40.57 7.89 5.07
N ASN A 497 40.98 9.00 5.71
CA ASN A 497 41.41 9.05 7.11
C ASN A 497 42.51 8.01 7.48
N GLY A 498 43.34 7.61 6.50
CA GLY A 498 44.38 6.61 6.68
C GLY A 498 43.92 5.18 6.39
N ILE A 499 42.64 4.94 6.09
CA ILE A 499 42.09 3.62 5.77
C ILE A 499 41.90 3.46 4.27
N LEU A 500 42.18 2.26 3.76
CA LEU A 500 41.86 1.88 2.39
C LEU A 500 40.38 1.55 2.23
N THR A 501 39.69 2.26 1.35
CA THR A 501 38.26 2.10 1.07
C THR A 501 38.02 2.12 -0.44
N GLU A 502 36.78 1.97 -0.87
CA GLU A 502 36.42 2.02 -2.29
C GLU A 502 36.22 3.45 -2.82
N SER A 503 36.57 3.67 -4.10
CA SER A 503 35.98 4.73 -4.91
C SER A 503 34.55 4.36 -5.35
N TYR A 504 33.82 5.27 -5.97
CA TYR A 504 32.47 4.97 -6.46
C TYR A 504 32.51 3.96 -7.62
N LEU A 505 31.84 2.82 -7.47
CA LEU A 505 31.52 1.94 -8.58
C LEU A 505 30.13 2.28 -9.11
N ASP A 506 30.04 2.79 -10.34
CA ASP A 506 28.74 3.05 -10.94
C ASP A 506 28.06 1.75 -11.37
N THR A 507 27.40 1.10 -10.41
CA THR A 507 26.54 -0.07 -10.63
C THR A 507 25.10 0.33 -11.00
N GLY A 508 24.88 1.60 -11.41
CA GLY A 508 23.58 2.12 -11.84
C GLY A 508 22.92 3.11 -10.87
N ASN A 509 23.55 3.44 -9.74
CA ASN A 509 22.95 4.22 -8.65
C ASN A 509 23.28 5.72 -8.67
N ARG A 510 23.99 6.20 -9.71
CA ARG A 510 24.55 7.56 -9.74
C ARG A 510 23.46 8.64 -9.68
N HIS A 511 22.25 8.29 -10.10
CA HIS A 511 21.06 9.15 -10.19
C HIS A 511 20.52 9.67 -8.85
N HIS A 512 21.00 9.14 -7.72
CA HIS A 512 20.63 9.64 -6.40
C HIS A 512 21.46 10.85 -5.94
N PHE A 513 22.56 11.19 -6.63
CA PHE A 513 23.47 12.26 -6.24
C PHE A 513 23.27 13.53 -7.07
N THR A 514 23.27 14.69 -6.41
CA THR A 514 23.33 16.03 -7.02
C THR A 514 24.77 16.42 -7.37
N GLN A 515 24.96 17.13 -8.49
CA GLN A 515 26.22 17.75 -8.94
C GLN A 515 26.01 19.26 -9.15
N GLN A 516 27.05 20.10 -9.02
CA GLN A 516 26.98 21.50 -9.50
C GLN A 516 26.99 21.56 -11.04
N GLY A 517 25.99 22.22 -11.64
CA GLY A 517 25.79 22.38 -13.10
C GLY A 517 24.41 21.90 -13.58
N ASN A 518 24.03 22.21 -14.82
CA ASN A 518 22.76 21.76 -15.42
C ASN A 518 22.80 20.23 -15.67
N VAL A 519 21.82 19.47 -15.15
CA VAL A 519 21.83 17.98 -15.22
C VAL A 519 20.46 17.41 -15.63
N PHE A 520 20.48 16.54 -16.64
CA PHE A 520 19.63 15.34 -16.81
C PHE A 520 20.55 14.11 -16.60
N GLN A 521 20.08 13.01 -16.00
CA GLN A 521 20.99 11.92 -15.58
C GLN A 521 20.56 10.49 -15.95
N LEU A 522 21.44 9.77 -16.67
CA LEU A 522 21.93 8.38 -16.49
C LEU A 522 22.61 7.90 -17.80
N GLY A 523 23.80 7.31 -17.89
CA GLY A 523 24.77 6.72 -16.96
C GLY A 523 25.59 5.73 -17.80
N SER A 524 26.92 5.74 -17.65
CA SER A 524 27.85 4.82 -18.30
C SER A 524 27.50 3.35 -18.01
N ASN A 525 28.03 2.41 -18.82
CA ASN A 525 27.94 0.96 -18.57
C ASN A 525 27.94 0.64 -17.07
N ASP A 526 26.90 -0.02 -16.56
CA ASP A 526 26.89 -0.47 -15.17
C ASP A 526 28.09 -1.38 -14.98
N LYS A 527 29.03 -0.91 -14.16
CA LYS A 527 30.21 -1.68 -13.81
C LYS A 527 29.75 -2.81 -12.88
N LYS A 528 30.18 -4.04 -13.13
CA LYS A 528 29.94 -5.15 -12.20
C LYS A 528 31.12 -5.29 -11.26
N TRP A 529 30.86 -5.55 -9.99
CA TRP A 529 31.90 -5.88 -9.01
C TRP A 529 32.85 -6.99 -9.50
N SER A 530 32.30 -8.02 -10.15
CA SER A 530 33.07 -9.15 -10.67
C SER A 530 33.97 -8.82 -11.87
N GLU A 531 33.71 -7.73 -12.58
CA GLU A 531 34.37 -7.39 -13.85
C GLU A 531 35.19 -6.09 -13.76
N ASN A 532 34.79 -5.18 -12.88
CA ASN A 532 35.26 -3.79 -12.86
C ASN A 532 35.67 -3.30 -11.47
N GLY A 533 35.43 -4.08 -10.41
CA GLY A 533 35.88 -3.74 -9.07
C GLY A 533 37.40 -3.88 -8.95
N ALA A 534 38.05 -2.87 -8.37
CA ALA A 534 39.47 -2.90 -7.99
C ALA A 534 39.85 -4.14 -7.14
N ALA A 535 38.87 -4.72 -6.45
CA ALA A 535 38.99 -5.95 -5.68
C ALA A 535 37.62 -6.62 -5.58
N THR A 536 37.59 -7.89 -5.15
CA THR A 536 36.36 -8.66 -4.99
C THR A 536 35.58 -8.19 -3.77
N LEU A 537 34.31 -7.83 -3.96
CA LEU A 537 33.34 -7.66 -2.87
C LEU A 537 33.03 -9.04 -2.25
N THR A 538 33.06 -9.14 -0.93
CA THR A 538 32.71 -10.39 -0.23
C THR A 538 31.84 -10.14 0.98
N THR A 539 30.82 -11.00 1.13
CA THR A 539 29.95 -11.09 2.31
C THR A 539 29.98 -12.49 2.91
N ASP A 540 30.96 -13.32 2.51
CA ASP A 540 31.10 -14.69 2.98
C ASP A 540 31.54 -14.71 4.44
N ARG A 541 30.75 -15.36 5.30
CA ARG A 541 31.01 -15.49 6.75
C ARG A 541 32.44 -15.93 7.06
N ASP A 542 32.92 -16.98 6.40
CA ASP A 542 34.26 -17.55 6.65
C ASP A 542 35.41 -16.57 6.41
N LYS A 543 35.17 -15.51 5.62
CA LYS A 543 36.15 -14.44 5.34
C LYS A 543 35.94 -13.23 6.24
N VAL A 544 34.68 -12.88 6.54
CA VAL A 544 34.34 -11.65 7.28
C VAL A 544 34.41 -11.84 8.79
N GLU A 545 33.95 -12.98 9.32
CA GLU A 545 33.91 -13.28 10.76
C GLU A 545 35.31 -13.21 11.43
N PRO A 546 36.40 -13.73 10.84
CA PRO A 546 37.74 -13.56 11.40
C PRO A 546 38.18 -12.10 11.55
N ILE A 547 37.88 -11.26 10.55
CA ILE A 547 38.23 -9.83 10.55
C ILE A 547 37.40 -9.10 11.60
N PHE A 548 36.10 -9.35 11.65
CA PHE A 548 35.21 -8.82 12.69
C PHE A 548 35.74 -9.16 14.10
N ASN A 549 36.08 -10.43 14.34
CA ASN A 549 36.58 -10.88 15.64
C ASN A 549 37.92 -10.23 16.00
N ALA A 550 38.83 -10.04 15.04
CA ALA A 550 40.09 -9.33 15.27
C ALA A 550 39.87 -7.87 15.68
N LEU A 551 38.97 -7.15 14.97
CA LEU A 551 38.62 -5.76 15.29
C LEU A 551 37.93 -5.64 16.66
N LYS A 552 37.03 -6.58 16.98
CA LYS A 552 36.38 -6.65 18.29
C LYS A 552 37.38 -6.90 19.42
N ASN A 553 38.29 -7.88 19.26
CA ASN A 553 39.32 -8.18 20.25
C ASN A 553 40.29 -7.00 20.45
N ARG A 554 40.60 -6.27 19.37
CA ARG A 554 41.36 -5.04 19.47
C ARG A 554 40.62 -3.97 20.28
N ALA A 555 39.33 -3.75 20.01
CA ALA A 555 38.52 -2.79 20.79
C ALA A 555 38.51 -3.14 22.29
N VAL A 556 38.40 -4.43 22.62
CA VAL A 556 38.53 -4.93 24.00
C VAL A 556 39.92 -4.61 24.58
N SER A 557 41.01 -4.86 23.84
CA SER A 557 42.38 -4.55 24.29
C SER A 557 42.63 -3.05 24.52
N MET A 558 41.88 -2.19 23.82
CA MET A 558 41.89 -0.74 23.99
C MET A 558 40.98 -0.25 25.14
N ASN A 559 40.34 -1.16 25.87
CA ASN A 559 39.35 -0.87 26.91
C ASN A 559 38.15 -0.02 26.45
N ILE A 560 37.77 -0.14 25.17
CA ILE A 560 36.56 0.51 24.65
C ILE A 560 35.35 -0.25 25.22
N GLN A 561 34.36 0.46 25.77
CA GLN A 561 33.14 -0.15 26.29
C GLN A 561 32.15 -0.46 25.17
N THR A 562 31.36 -1.52 25.34
CA THR A 562 30.26 -1.83 24.40
C THR A 562 29.16 -0.78 24.51
N ARG A 563 28.73 -0.26 23.36
CA ARG A 563 27.68 0.78 23.24
C ARG A 563 26.27 0.19 23.23
N THR A 564 26.15 -1.11 22.94
CA THR A 564 24.89 -1.83 22.83
C THR A 564 24.88 -3.01 23.81
N ALA A 565 23.77 -3.22 24.51
CA ALA A 565 23.62 -4.41 25.36
C ALA A 565 23.58 -5.69 24.48
N PRO A 566 24.14 -6.81 24.96
CA PRO A 566 23.95 -8.09 24.30
C PRO A 566 22.46 -8.42 24.21
N LEU A 567 22.01 -8.93 23.06
CA LEU A 567 20.65 -9.43 22.90
C LEU A 567 20.54 -10.83 23.50
N ASP A 568 19.50 -11.07 24.28
CA ASP A 568 19.17 -12.41 24.76
C ASP A 568 18.59 -13.24 23.60
N VAL A 569 19.22 -14.37 23.31
CA VAL A 569 18.80 -15.29 22.24
C VAL A 569 18.32 -16.61 22.82
N GLU A 570 17.36 -17.22 22.15
CA GLU A 570 16.86 -18.57 22.41
C GLU A 570 16.88 -19.42 21.13
N HIS A 571 16.77 -20.74 21.25
CA HIS A 571 16.77 -21.66 20.12
C HIS A 571 15.42 -22.33 19.88
N GLU A 572 14.43 -22.03 20.72
CA GLU A 572 13.08 -22.58 20.59
C GLU A 572 12.29 -21.75 19.57
N HIS A 573 11.83 -22.41 18.50
CA HIS A 573 11.06 -21.76 17.44
C HIS A 573 9.56 -21.66 17.75
N ASN A 574 9.07 -22.32 18.80
CA ASN A 574 7.66 -22.25 19.25
C ASN A 574 6.63 -22.47 18.11
N ILE A 575 6.81 -23.52 17.30
CA ILE A 575 5.90 -23.77 16.16
C ILE A 575 4.48 -24.07 16.62
N SER A 576 3.52 -23.41 16.00
CA SER A 576 2.09 -23.63 16.18
C SER A 576 1.35 -23.40 14.85
N LEU A 577 0.08 -23.81 14.78
CA LEU A 577 -0.79 -23.49 13.66
C LEU A 577 -1.90 -22.55 14.11
N ILE A 578 -2.30 -21.63 13.24
CA ILE A 578 -3.49 -20.81 13.41
C ILE A 578 -4.44 -21.10 12.24
N SER A 579 -5.66 -21.56 12.52
CA SER A 579 -6.67 -21.79 11.47
C SER A 579 -7.16 -20.48 10.86
N ASN A 580 -7.84 -20.57 9.72
CA ASN A 580 -8.59 -19.46 9.10
C ASN A 580 -9.66 -18.83 10.04
N THR A 581 -10.13 -19.55 11.06
CA THR A 581 -11.07 -19.05 12.08
C THR A 581 -10.37 -18.48 13.32
N GLY A 582 -9.04 -18.45 13.35
CA GLY A 582 -8.25 -17.95 14.48
C GLY A 582 -7.98 -18.96 15.59
N LEU A 583 -8.33 -20.24 15.41
CA LEU A 583 -8.03 -21.29 16.38
C LEU A 583 -6.53 -21.60 16.41
N SER A 584 -5.91 -21.49 17.58
CA SER A 584 -4.51 -21.92 17.78
C SER A 584 -4.43 -23.42 18.06
N ILE A 585 -3.57 -24.12 17.32
CA ILE A 585 -3.34 -25.56 17.40
C ILE A 585 -1.86 -25.79 17.72
N LEU A 586 -1.59 -26.37 18.89
CA LEU A 586 -0.25 -26.73 19.34
C LEU A 586 0.15 -28.13 18.83
N PRO A 587 1.45 -28.41 18.68
CA PRO A 587 1.90 -29.73 18.28
C PRO A 587 1.53 -30.76 19.35
N ALA A 588 0.82 -31.82 18.95
CA ALA A 588 0.48 -32.96 19.81
C ALA A 588 1.71 -33.83 20.11
N ARG A 589 2.70 -33.81 19.21
CA ARG A 589 3.97 -34.52 19.34
C ARG A 589 5.06 -33.86 18.52
N SER A 590 6.29 -33.89 19.01
CA SER A 590 7.49 -33.60 18.23
C SER A 590 8.53 -34.71 18.40
N SER A 591 9.23 -35.08 17.33
CA SER A 591 10.36 -36.02 17.37
C SER A 591 11.19 -35.91 16.09
N ASN A 592 12.51 -35.82 16.21
CA ASN A 592 13.45 -35.77 15.08
C ASN A 592 13.07 -34.73 14.00
N GLY A 593 12.73 -33.50 14.42
CA GLY A 593 12.32 -32.41 13.53
C GLY A 593 10.93 -32.53 12.93
N ARG A 594 10.17 -33.61 13.21
CA ARG A 594 8.78 -33.75 12.76
C ARG A 594 7.80 -33.32 13.86
N TYR A 595 6.93 -32.38 13.51
CA TYR A 595 5.88 -31.84 14.38
C TYR A 595 4.53 -32.32 13.89
N ILE A 596 3.75 -32.91 14.79
CA ILE A 596 2.46 -33.55 14.50
C ILE A 596 1.35 -32.73 15.13
N PHE A 597 0.38 -32.33 14.32
CA PHE A 597 -0.77 -31.52 14.71
C PHE A 597 -2.07 -32.28 14.45
N MET A 598 -3.04 -32.14 15.35
CA MET A 598 -4.41 -32.62 15.13
C MET A 598 -5.23 -31.45 14.57
N VAL A 599 -5.65 -31.54 13.31
CA VAL A 599 -6.34 -30.47 12.59
C VAL A 599 -7.81 -30.85 12.40
N PRO A 600 -8.79 -30.05 12.88
CA PRO A 600 -10.20 -30.32 12.64
C PRO A 600 -10.55 -30.34 11.15
N SER A 601 -11.49 -31.21 10.74
CA SER A 601 -11.94 -31.35 9.34
C SER A 601 -12.52 -30.08 8.71
N THR A 602 -12.91 -29.10 9.52
CA THR A 602 -13.47 -27.83 9.04
C THR A 602 -12.39 -26.82 8.64
N VAL A 603 -11.11 -27.11 8.91
CA VAL A 603 -10.00 -26.19 8.65
C VAL A 603 -9.42 -26.48 7.26
N GLN A 604 -9.63 -25.55 6.33
CA GLN A 604 -9.17 -25.67 4.94
C GLN A 604 -7.80 -25.02 4.70
N SER A 605 -7.37 -24.15 5.60
CA SER A 605 -6.04 -23.53 5.57
C SER A 605 -5.57 -23.21 6.98
N VAL A 606 -4.25 -23.25 7.16
CA VAL A 606 -3.58 -22.89 8.40
C VAL A 606 -2.43 -21.94 8.13
N ARG A 607 -2.11 -21.11 9.11
CA ARG A 607 -0.85 -20.38 9.16
C ARG A 607 0.11 -21.07 10.11
N ILE A 608 1.32 -21.36 9.64
CA ILE A 608 2.41 -21.90 10.42
C ILE A 608 3.12 -20.73 11.09
N VAL A 609 2.94 -20.62 12.41
CA VAL A 609 3.47 -19.51 13.20
C VAL A 609 4.64 -20.00 14.04
N THR A 610 5.77 -19.31 13.94
CA THR A 610 6.99 -19.55 14.71
C THR A 610 7.57 -18.24 15.23
N ASN A 611 8.46 -18.32 16.22
CA ASN A 611 9.44 -17.27 16.42
C ASN A 611 10.20 -17.04 15.09
N ALA A 612 10.58 -15.80 14.83
CA ALA A 612 11.37 -15.44 13.67
C ALA A 612 12.37 -14.33 14.01
N SER A 613 13.55 -14.40 13.44
CA SER A 613 14.62 -13.41 13.68
C SER A 613 15.56 -13.37 12.48
N ARG A 614 16.33 -12.28 12.35
CA ARG A 614 17.35 -12.17 11.32
C ARG A 614 18.64 -12.83 11.83
N PRO A 615 19.31 -13.70 11.04
CA PRO A 615 20.64 -14.21 11.38
C PRO A 615 21.65 -13.11 11.72
N TYR A 616 21.57 -11.98 10.99
CA TYR A 616 22.31 -10.74 11.27
C TYR A 616 22.20 -10.29 12.74
N ASP A 617 20.99 -10.29 13.31
CA ASP A 617 20.74 -9.79 14.68
C ASP A 617 21.19 -10.78 15.77
N THR A 618 21.03 -12.07 15.49
CA THR A 618 21.09 -13.12 16.52
C THR A 618 22.41 -13.89 16.55
N ILE A 619 23.11 -13.95 15.41
CA ILE A 619 24.43 -14.59 15.31
C ILE A 619 25.52 -13.51 15.23
N GLY A 620 25.30 -12.49 14.41
CA GLY A 620 26.17 -11.31 14.34
C GLY A 620 26.20 -10.65 12.96
N PRO A 621 26.72 -9.41 12.90
CA PRO A 621 26.65 -8.57 11.70
C PRO A 621 27.53 -9.08 10.54
N PHE A 622 28.49 -9.96 10.83
CA PHE A 622 29.32 -10.64 9.83
C PHE A 622 28.56 -11.70 8.99
N ILE A 623 27.24 -11.81 9.18
CA ILE A 623 26.33 -12.60 8.35
C ILE A 623 25.42 -11.66 7.56
N ASP A 624 25.39 -11.83 6.24
CA ASP A 624 24.62 -10.97 5.33
C ASP A 624 23.15 -11.40 5.14
N ASP A 625 22.76 -12.57 5.67
CA ASP A 625 21.36 -12.97 5.66
C ASP A 625 20.54 -12.09 6.63
N ARG A 626 19.91 -11.07 6.07
CA ARG A 626 19.03 -10.10 6.75
C ARG A 626 17.55 -10.49 6.70
N ARG A 627 17.21 -11.67 6.21
CA ARG A 627 15.81 -12.09 6.13
C ARG A 627 15.30 -12.43 7.52
N LEU A 628 14.04 -12.09 7.79
CA LEU A 628 13.34 -12.57 8.98
C LEU A 628 13.03 -14.06 8.78
N LEU A 629 13.80 -14.96 9.42
CA LEU A 629 13.69 -16.41 9.22
C LEU A 629 12.94 -17.05 10.39
N GLY A 630 11.87 -17.78 10.08
CA GLY A 630 11.15 -18.65 11.00
C GLY A 630 11.83 -20.01 11.08
N VAL A 631 11.32 -20.99 10.33
CA VAL A 631 11.88 -22.35 10.25
C VAL A 631 12.05 -22.80 8.80
N LEU A 632 13.04 -23.66 8.55
CA LEU A 632 13.26 -24.29 7.25
C LEU A 632 12.40 -25.54 7.16
N ILE A 633 11.37 -25.52 6.33
CA ILE A 633 10.41 -26.63 6.21
C ILE A 633 10.74 -27.48 5.00
N GLY A 634 10.81 -28.79 5.21
CA GLY A 634 10.91 -29.81 4.16
C GLY A 634 9.55 -30.44 3.87
N ASP A 635 9.39 -31.72 4.19
CA ASP A 635 8.16 -32.46 3.89
C ASP A 635 6.96 -32.01 4.73
N ILE A 636 5.81 -31.87 4.09
CA ILE A 636 4.52 -31.68 4.74
C ILE A 636 3.58 -32.80 4.30
N THR A 637 3.02 -33.52 5.26
CA THR A 637 2.13 -34.67 4.99
C THR A 637 0.88 -34.58 5.85
N LEU A 638 -0.28 -34.69 5.22
CA LEU A 638 -1.58 -34.74 5.89
C LEU A 638 -2.12 -36.16 5.83
N TYR A 639 -2.38 -36.76 6.99
CA TYR A 639 -2.97 -38.08 7.13
C TYR A 639 -4.45 -37.98 7.51
N HIS A 640 -5.29 -38.68 6.76
CA HIS A 640 -6.69 -38.96 7.07
C HIS A 640 -6.92 -40.46 7.14
N SER A 641 -8.08 -40.88 7.66
CA SER A 641 -8.42 -42.28 7.94
C SER A 641 -8.08 -43.27 6.81
N ASN A 642 -8.19 -42.85 5.53
CA ASN A 642 -7.84 -43.70 4.38
C ASN A 642 -6.94 -43.01 3.32
N VAL A 643 -6.46 -41.78 3.55
CA VAL A 643 -5.71 -41.00 2.54
C VAL A 643 -4.48 -40.36 3.18
N THR A 644 -3.32 -40.50 2.53
CA THR A 644 -2.11 -39.74 2.82
C THR A 644 -1.89 -38.73 1.70
N ALA A 645 -1.97 -37.45 2.00
CA ALA A 645 -1.73 -36.36 1.05
C ALA A 645 -0.39 -35.70 1.34
N HIS A 646 0.51 -35.70 0.36
CA HIS A 646 1.73 -34.91 0.40
C HIS A 646 1.45 -33.49 -0.09
N ILE A 647 1.75 -32.50 0.74
CA ILE A 647 1.57 -31.09 0.40
C ILE A 647 2.92 -30.55 -0.05
N SER A 648 3.02 -30.19 -1.32
CA SER A 648 4.24 -29.67 -1.95
C SER A 648 4.08 -28.26 -2.49
N THR A 649 2.96 -27.58 -2.21
CA THR A 649 2.66 -26.23 -2.68
C THR A 649 3.78 -25.26 -2.32
N HIS A 650 4.32 -25.35 -1.09
CA HIS A 650 5.44 -24.53 -0.63
C HIS A 650 6.73 -24.73 -1.44
N LEU A 651 6.89 -25.86 -2.13
CA LEU A 651 8.06 -26.17 -2.97
C LEU A 651 7.85 -25.84 -4.45
N GLN A 652 6.64 -25.50 -4.88
CA GLN A 652 6.28 -25.34 -6.29
C GLN A 652 5.85 -23.91 -6.63
N GLU A 653 5.04 -23.30 -5.78
CA GLU A 653 4.51 -21.96 -6.03
C GLU A 653 5.56 -20.89 -5.74
N VAL A 654 5.76 -19.96 -6.68
CA VAL A 654 6.79 -18.92 -6.53
C VAL A 654 6.38 -17.90 -5.47
N ASP A 655 5.12 -17.47 -5.49
CA ASP A 655 4.59 -16.45 -4.60
C ASP A 655 3.60 -17.05 -3.59
N LEU A 656 4.07 -17.24 -2.36
CA LEU A 656 3.26 -17.79 -1.27
C LEU A 656 3.38 -16.91 -0.02
N PRO A 657 2.24 -16.45 0.55
CA PRO A 657 2.26 -15.61 1.73
C PRO A 657 3.01 -16.24 2.91
N GLY A 658 3.99 -15.51 3.41
CA GLY A 658 4.79 -15.91 4.56
C GLY A 658 5.93 -16.90 4.29
N TRP A 659 6.20 -17.21 3.02
CA TRP A 659 7.34 -18.02 2.60
C TRP A 659 8.39 -17.17 1.87
N HIS A 660 9.67 -17.44 2.11
CA HIS A 660 10.79 -16.80 1.38
C HIS A 660 10.93 -17.34 -0.03
N ALA A 661 11.84 -16.81 -0.86
CA ALA A 661 12.09 -17.37 -2.19
C ALA A 661 12.55 -18.84 -2.13
N LEU A 662 12.33 -19.60 -3.22
CA LEU A 662 12.79 -20.99 -3.34
C LEU A 662 14.32 -21.03 -3.47
N GLU A 663 14.99 -21.60 -2.47
CA GLU A 663 16.45 -21.80 -2.46
C GLU A 663 16.87 -23.20 -2.88
N GLY A 664 15.96 -24.16 -2.79
CA GLY A 664 16.19 -25.57 -3.06
C GLY A 664 14.91 -26.27 -3.51
N LYS A 665 15.06 -27.52 -3.94
CA LYS A 665 13.93 -28.33 -4.46
C LYS A 665 13.08 -28.95 -3.35
N ASP A 666 13.66 -29.16 -2.18
CA ASP A 666 13.09 -30.02 -1.12
C ASP A 666 12.89 -29.27 0.21
N TYR A 667 13.06 -27.95 0.22
CA TYR A 667 12.89 -27.14 1.41
C TYR A 667 12.66 -25.66 1.10
N ARG A 668 12.01 -24.96 2.05
CA ARG A 668 11.80 -23.52 1.97
C ARG A 668 11.71 -22.89 3.36
N TRP A 669 12.31 -21.71 3.51
CA TRP A 669 12.21 -20.93 4.74
C TRP A 669 10.85 -20.25 4.86
N THR A 670 10.26 -20.31 6.06
CA THR A 670 9.16 -19.42 6.45
C THR A 670 9.69 -18.08 6.96
N ASN A 671 8.86 -17.05 6.96
CA ASN A 671 9.17 -15.75 7.55
C ASN A 671 8.70 -15.58 9.01
N GLY A 672 8.13 -16.64 9.60
CA GLY A 672 7.51 -16.63 10.92
C GLY A 672 5.99 -16.76 10.92
N ASP A 673 5.30 -16.50 9.81
CA ASP A 673 3.84 -16.62 9.68
C ASP A 673 3.46 -17.06 8.25
N ALA A 674 3.56 -18.36 7.97
CA ALA A 674 3.48 -18.91 6.62
C ALA A 674 2.14 -19.61 6.34
N THR A 675 1.45 -19.22 5.26
CA THR A 675 0.17 -19.83 4.87
C THR A 675 0.37 -21.20 4.24
N LEU A 676 -0.45 -22.17 4.64
CA LEU A 676 -0.49 -23.52 4.10
C LEU A 676 -1.95 -23.92 3.86
N ASP A 677 -2.30 -24.12 2.59
CA ASP A 677 -3.59 -24.67 2.21
C ASP A 677 -3.61 -26.19 2.41
N LEU A 678 -4.73 -26.67 2.94
CA LEU A 678 -4.96 -28.08 3.18
C LEU A 678 -5.94 -28.63 2.12
N PRO A 679 -5.69 -29.81 1.54
CA PRO A 679 -6.60 -30.44 0.60
C PRO A 679 -8.04 -30.57 1.17
N ALA A 680 -9.05 -30.29 0.34
CA ALA A 680 -10.46 -30.35 0.75
C ALA A 680 -10.86 -31.75 1.26
N HIS A 681 -11.74 -31.77 2.27
CA HIS A 681 -12.19 -32.98 2.96
C HIS A 681 -13.59 -33.41 2.50
N GLU A 682 -13.81 -34.72 2.33
CA GLU A 682 -15.13 -35.30 2.01
C GLU A 682 -15.94 -35.73 3.25
N ARG A 683 -15.33 -35.77 4.46
CA ARG A 683 -15.96 -36.22 5.72
C ARG A 683 -15.51 -35.38 6.92
N GLU A 684 -16.37 -35.29 7.95
CA GLU A 684 -16.12 -34.59 9.22
C GLU A 684 -15.23 -35.39 10.20
N GLU A 685 -13.97 -35.68 9.83
CA GLU A 685 -13.01 -36.42 10.68
C GLU A 685 -11.69 -35.64 10.91
N ILE A 686 -11.11 -35.71 12.12
CA ILE A 686 -9.85 -35.02 12.46
C ILE A 686 -8.68 -35.53 11.59
N GLY A 687 -7.96 -34.61 10.95
CA GLY A 687 -6.73 -34.89 10.21
C GLY A 687 -5.48 -34.79 11.07
N ILE A 688 -4.43 -35.53 10.72
CA ILE A 688 -3.11 -35.45 11.35
C ILE A 688 -2.14 -34.79 10.37
N LEU A 689 -1.72 -33.56 10.65
CA LEU A 689 -0.75 -32.83 9.84
C LEU A 689 0.66 -33.03 10.42
N ALA A 690 1.57 -33.55 9.62
CA ALA A 690 2.98 -33.71 9.95
C ALA A 690 3.83 -32.71 9.15
N ILE A 691 4.60 -31.87 9.85
CA ILE A 691 5.52 -30.88 9.27
C ILE A 691 6.94 -31.24 9.68
N HIS A 692 7.85 -31.36 8.71
CA HIS A 692 9.27 -31.61 8.95
C HIS A 692 10.07 -30.31 8.92
N VAL A 693 10.50 -29.85 10.09
CA VAL A 693 11.45 -28.75 10.27
C VAL A 693 12.86 -29.31 10.11
N LYS A 694 13.57 -28.86 9.07
CA LYS A 694 14.95 -29.26 8.75
C LYS A 694 16.00 -28.44 9.49
N SER A 695 15.71 -27.16 9.73
CA SER A 695 16.63 -26.24 10.41
C SER A 695 15.87 -25.06 11.01
N SER A 696 16.54 -24.36 11.93
CA SER A 696 16.10 -23.12 12.56
C SER A 696 17.29 -22.18 12.74
N VAL A 697 16.99 -20.92 13.05
CA VAL A 697 17.98 -19.91 13.46
C VAL A 697 17.81 -19.62 14.95
N PRO A 698 18.78 -19.01 15.64
CA PRO A 698 18.52 -18.45 16.96
C PRO A 698 17.49 -17.31 16.86
N TYR A 699 16.69 -17.13 17.91
CA TYR A 699 15.61 -16.14 17.98
C TYR A 699 15.84 -15.15 19.10
N LEU A 700 15.42 -13.90 18.91
CA LEU A 700 15.45 -12.90 19.98
C LEU A 700 14.40 -13.24 21.05
N LYS A 701 14.83 -13.26 22.32
CA LYS A 701 13.95 -13.53 23.45
C LYS A 701 13.08 -12.30 23.73
N HIS A 702 11.79 -12.37 23.39
CA HIS A 702 10.88 -11.26 23.66
C HIS A 702 10.57 -11.14 25.16
N SER A 703 10.72 -9.94 25.74
CA SER A 703 10.34 -9.64 27.14
C SER A 703 8.82 -9.66 27.38
N THR A 704 8.01 -9.90 26.35
CA THR A 704 6.54 -10.03 26.39
C THR A 704 6.10 -10.74 25.09
N PRO A 705 5.11 -11.66 25.09
CA PRO A 705 4.63 -12.25 23.84
C PRO A 705 4.14 -11.14 22.89
N PRO A 706 4.37 -11.27 21.56
CA PRO A 706 3.87 -10.27 20.63
C PRO A 706 2.35 -10.21 20.71
N THR A 707 1.83 -9.07 21.14
CA THR A 707 0.42 -8.72 20.98
C THR A 707 0.10 -8.82 19.50
N ILE A 708 -0.97 -9.53 19.15
CA ILE A 708 -1.51 -9.63 17.79
C ILE A 708 -1.80 -8.21 17.30
N ALA A 709 -0.83 -7.60 16.62
CA ALA A 709 -1.04 -6.39 15.87
C ALA A 709 -1.90 -6.77 14.67
N ASN A 710 -3.13 -6.26 14.65
CA ASN A 710 -4.01 -6.31 13.49
C ASN A 710 -3.26 -5.68 12.30
N GLN A 711 -2.63 -6.51 11.47
CA GLN A 711 -2.26 -6.15 10.13
C GLN A 711 -3.54 -6.14 9.29
N THR A 712 -4.25 -5.02 9.32
CA THR A 712 -5.11 -4.63 8.19
C THR A 712 -4.19 -4.31 7.01
N LYS A 713 -3.82 -5.33 6.25
CA LYS A 713 -3.40 -5.13 4.86
C LYS A 713 -4.67 -5.09 4.01
N SER A 714 -4.88 -3.91 3.45
CA SER A 714 -5.73 -3.59 2.31
C SER A 714 -5.68 -4.68 1.24
N ALA A 715 -6.87 -5.18 0.89
CA ALA A 715 -7.15 -5.86 -0.37
C ALA A 715 -7.10 -4.86 -1.54
#